data_AF-A0AAP7NA69-F1
#
_entry.id   AF-A0AAP7NA69-F1
#
_cell.length_a   1.000
_cell.length_b   1.000
_cell.length_c   1.000
_cell.angle_alpha   90.00
_cell.angle_beta   90.00
_cell.angle_gamma   90.00
#
_symmetry.space_group_name_H-M   'P 1'
#
loop_
_entity.id
_entity.type
_entity.pdbx_description
1 polymer ?
#
loop_
_entity_poly.entity_id
_entity_poly.type
_entity_poly.pdbx_seq_one_letter_code
_entity_poly.pdbx_strand_id
1 'polypeptide(L)'
;MLTGKRISGRYHILRPIGGGGMANVFLAEDIILEREVAIKILRFDFVNDIDFIRRFRREAQSASSLDHPNIVSIYDIGEEGDIYYIVMEYVEGMTLKEYITAHGPLHPKEALSVMEQIVSAIAHAHHNHIVHRDIKPHNILIDHLGHIKVTDFGIATALTSTTITHTNSVLGSVHYLSPEQARGGLATKKSDIYALGIVLFELLTGKMPFDGESAVSIALKHLQTETPSARKWNPSIPQSVENIILKATAKDPFHRYESAEDMEADIRTAFDAGRLNEQKFSVQDDEEMTKAIPVITDGAIAAPQAETPAETDDKEQPSAKKKKRKWPWVLLAVCFIFIMAAVLAVTVFPSLFMPKEVSVPDVRGMKYEKAEALLEKNGLQADPDMTDIEDEKIEEGLMVKTDPKAGSAVKEGSSVKLYKSIGKPKTQLIDVKGRPIDDAKKTLKDKGFKHVNVKEENDDSAAGTVIDQNPSAGTDMVASDDEVSLTVSLGPADVTLRDLKTYSKEAASGYLEDNGLQLVEKEAHSDDVPEGQVMKQEPSAGTAVKPGSDVEVTFSLGPEEKPAKTVKEKISIPYEPVHEGDELEVQIAIDDKDHSISDTYDSFKIKEPTEKTIELKIDQGQKGYYQVMVDHKVVSYKTIEYPKDND
;
A
#
# COMPACT_ATOMS: atom_id res chain seq x y z
N MET A 1 3.49 -18.84 6.40
CA MET A 1 3.00 -19.10 5.03
C MET A 1 1.52 -18.75 4.97
N LEU A 2 1.06 -18.09 3.90
CA LEU A 2 -0.34 -17.67 3.73
C LEU A 2 -1.19 -18.72 2.97
N THR A 3 -0.56 -19.63 2.23
CA THR A 3 -1.24 -20.73 1.53
C THR A 3 -2.08 -21.58 2.49
N GLY A 4 -3.32 -21.87 2.12
CA GLY A 4 -4.29 -22.61 2.95
C GLY A 4 -4.98 -21.76 4.01
N LYS A 5 -4.56 -20.50 4.25
CA LYS A 5 -5.29 -19.58 5.12
C LYS A 5 -6.50 -18.98 4.40
N ARG A 6 -7.47 -18.57 5.20
CA ARG A 6 -8.65 -17.85 4.75
C ARG A 6 -8.54 -16.40 5.20
N ILE A 7 -8.60 -15.46 4.25
CA ILE A 7 -8.56 -14.03 4.52
C ILE A 7 -9.99 -13.49 4.68
N SER A 8 -10.19 -12.69 5.72
CA SER A 8 -11.43 -12.03 6.13
C SER A 8 -12.63 -12.98 6.15
N GLY A 9 -12.38 -14.25 6.50
CA GLY A 9 -13.40 -15.27 6.50
C GLY A 9 -14.07 -15.50 5.13
N ARG A 10 -13.48 -15.08 4.00
CA ARG A 10 -14.10 -15.22 2.65
C ARG A 10 -13.17 -15.82 1.62
N TYR A 11 -11.92 -15.39 1.56
CA TYR A 11 -11.04 -15.75 0.47
C TYR A 11 -10.06 -16.85 0.88
N HIS A 12 -10.16 -18.03 0.29
CA HIS A 12 -9.28 -19.16 0.60
C HIS A 12 -8.04 -19.15 -0.32
N ILE A 13 -6.84 -18.94 0.25
CA ILE A 13 -5.61 -18.84 -0.54
C ILE A 13 -5.15 -20.22 -1.01
N LEU A 14 -5.07 -20.42 -2.32
CA LEU A 14 -4.69 -21.69 -2.96
C LEU A 14 -3.18 -21.78 -3.20
N ARG A 15 -2.57 -20.78 -3.87
CA ARG A 15 -1.13 -20.79 -4.20
C ARG A 15 -0.62 -19.41 -4.59
N PRO A 16 0.68 -19.11 -4.41
CA PRO A 16 1.29 -17.91 -5.01
C PRO A 16 1.29 -18.02 -6.55
N ILE A 17 0.99 -16.91 -7.23
CA ILE A 17 0.99 -16.81 -8.71
C ILE A 17 1.89 -15.70 -9.23
N GLY A 18 2.34 -14.79 -8.38
CA GLY A 18 3.27 -13.74 -8.76
C GLY A 18 3.85 -13.03 -7.54
N GLY A 19 4.91 -12.26 -7.74
CA GLY A 19 5.54 -11.49 -6.67
C GLY A 19 6.34 -10.33 -7.25
N GLY A 20 6.21 -9.16 -6.62
CA GLY A 20 6.92 -7.94 -6.98
C GLY A 20 7.73 -7.39 -5.81
N GLY A 21 8.34 -6.22 -6.05
CA GLY A 21 9.10 -5.51 -5.02
C GLY A 21 8.24 -5.06 -3.82
N MET A 22 6.93 -4.86 -4.03
CA MET A 22 6.02 -4.24 -3.05
C MET A 22 4.91 -5.17 -2.55
N ALA A 23 4.47 -6.13 -3.37
CA ALA A 23 3.34 -7.02 -3.05
C ALA A 23 3.56 -8.43 -3.62
N ASN A 24 2.92 -9.42 -3.00
CA ASN A 24 2.84 -10.79 -3.48
C ASN A 24 1.42 -11.06 -3.98
N VAL A 25 1.28 -11.79 -5.08
CA VAL A 25 -0.02 -12.12 -5.69
C VAL A 25 -0.30 -13.60 -5.51
N PHE A 26 -1.47 -13.92 -5.00
CA PHE A 26 -1.94 -15.29 -4.76
C PHE A 26 -3.21 -15.57 -5.54
N LEU A 27 -3.35 -16.80 -6.03
CA LEU A 27 -4.63 -17.34 -6.46
C LEU A 27 -5.42 -17.74 -5.20
N ALA A 28 -6.68 -17.34 -5.14
CA ALA A 28 -7.59 -17.67 -4.07
C ALA A 28 -8.99 -18.00 -4.61
N GLU A 29 -9.78 -18.68 -3.80
CA GLU A 29 -11.19 -18.96 -4.08
C GLU A 29 -12.07 -18.05 -3.21
N ASP A 30 -12.95 -17.29 -3.85
CA ASP A 30 -14.05 -16.60 -3.16
C ASP A 30 -15.16 -17.59 -2.89
N ILE A 31 -15.20 -18.14 -1.68
CA ILE A 31 -16.11 -19.22 -1.29
C ILE A 31 -17.59 -18.79 -1.21
N ILE A 32 -17.87 -17.48 -1.22
CA ILE A 32 -19.26 -16.98 -1.17
C ILE A 32 -19.83 -16.93 -2.59
N LEU A 33 -19.02 -16.49 -3.54
CA LEU A 33 -19.41 -16.39 -4.96
C LEU A 33 -18.97 -17.58 -5.80
N GLU A 34 -18.28 -18.55 -5.20
CA GLU A 34 -17.75 -19.79 -5.82
C GLU A 34 -16.96 -19.50 -7.10
N ARG A 35 -15.97 -18.59 -7.01
CA ARG A 35 -15.12 -18.20 -8.15
C ARG A 35 -13.67 -18.02 -7.75
N GLU A 36 -12.77 -18.24 -8.71
CA GLU A 36 -11.36 -17.92 -8.55
C GLU A 36 -11.10 -16.42 -8.66
N VAL A 37 -10.23 -15.91 -7.78
CA VAL A 37 -9.80 -14.52 -7.71
C VAL A 37 -8.30 -14.43 -7.48
N ALA A 38 -7.69 -13.35 -7.96
CA ALA A 38 -6.32 -13.02 -7.62
C ALA A 38 -6.32 -12.06 -6.42
N ILE A 39 -5.46 -12.30 -5.44
CA ILE A 39 -5.31 -11.46 -4.25
C ILE A 39 -3.90 -10.92 -4.19
N LYS A 40 -3.77 -9.60 -4.34
CA LYS A 40 -2.51 -8.87 -4.20
C LYS A 40 -2.36 -8.43 -2.75
N ILE A 41 -1.42 -9.03 -2.04
CA ILE A 41 -1.14 -8.80 -0.63
C ILE A 41 0.14 -7.98 -0.48
N LEU A 42 0.08 -6.88 0.27
CA LEU A 42 1.24 -6.05 0.56
C LEU A 42 2.31 -6.86 1.31
N ARG A 43 3.59 -6.69 0.94
CA ARG A 43 4.69 -7.35 1.67
C ARG A 43 4.83 -6.76 3.08
N PHE A 44 5.18 -7.61 4.04
CA PHE A 44 5.37 -7.23 5.45
C PHE A 44 6.35 -6.07 5.64
N ASP A 45 7.36 -5.97 4.77
CA ASP A 45 8.37 -4.90 4.75
C ASP A 45 7.76 -3.47 4.64
N PHE A 46 6.54 -3.34 4.11
CA PHE A 46 5.85 -2.06 3.88
C PHE A 46 4.63 -1.85 4.79
N VAL A 47 4.33 -2.78 5.70
CA VAL A 47 3.15 -2.71 6.59
C VAL A 47 3.26 -1.56 7.60
N ASN A 48 4.47 -1.13 7.94
CA ASN A 48 4.68 -0.01 8.86
C ASN A 48 4.77 1.37 8.17
N ASP A 49 4.71 1.43 6.83
CA ASP A 49 4.73 2.68 6.07
C ASP A 49 3.29 3.13 5.76
N ILE A 50 2.72 3.94 6.66
CA ILE A 50 1.35 4.43 6.58
C ILE A 50 1.11 5.24 5.28
N ASP A 51 2.10 6.00 4.82
CA ASP A 51 1.98 6.77 3.58
C ASP A 51 2.00 5.85 2.36
N PHE A 52 2.74 4.74 2.41
CA PHE A 52 2.68 3.69 1.40
C PHE A 52 1.34 2.98 1.38
N ILE A 53 0.80 2.58 2.54
CA ILE A 53 -0.52 1.95 2.65
C ILE A 53 -1.63 2.87 2.13
N ARG A 54 -1.60 4.15 2.52
CA ARG A 54 -2.59 5.13 2.04
C ARG A 54 -2.54 5.29 0.52
N ARG A 55 -1.34 5.29 -0.07
CA ARG A 55 -1.17 5.31 -1.53
C ARG A 55 -1.68 4.02 -2.20
N PHE A 56 -1.29 2.87 -1.67
CA PHE A 56 -1.73 1.55 -2.14
C PHE A 56 -3.25 1.45 -2.19
N ARG A 57 -3.94 1.90 -1.14
CA ARG A 57 -5.42 1.97 -1.08
C ARG A 57 -6.00 2.96 -2.08
N ARG A 58 -5.46 4.17 -2.15
CA ARG A 58 -5.96 5.22 -3.05
C ARG A 58 -5.83 4.83 -4.53
N GLU A 59 -4.76 4.15 -4.90
CA GLU A 59 -4.51 3.69 -6.26
C GLU A 59 -5.47 2.55 -6.63
N ALA A 60 -5.66 1.57 -5.74
CA ALA A 60 -6.65 0.52 -5.91
C ALA A 60 -8.08 1.07 -6.04
N GLN A 61 -8.44 2.05 -5.20
CA GLN A 61 -9.76 2.69 -5.24
C GLN A 61 -9.98 3.53 -6.51
N SER A 62 -8.92 4.13 -7.05
CA SER A 62 -9.02 4.85 -8.32
C SER A 62 -9.27 3.86 -9.46
N ALA A 63 -8.52 2.76 -9.49
CA ALA A 63 -8.65 1.71 -10.49
C ALA A 63 -9.97 0.92 -10.38
N SER A 64 -10.57 0.80 -9.19
CA SER A 64 -11.84 0.06 -9.00
C SER A 64 -13.05 0.72 -9.67
N SER A 65 -12.93 1.97 -10.11
CA SER A 65 -13.97 2.67 -10.87
C SER A 65 -13.94 2.36 -12.37
N LEU A 66 -12.90 1.68 -12.86
CA LEU A 66 -12.74 1.35 -14.26
C LEU A 66 -13.49 0.06 -14.59
N ASP A 67 -14.39 0.13 -15.58
CA ASP A 67 -15.12 -1.01 -16.11
C ASP A 67 -14.84 -1.12 -17.60
N HIS A 68 -13.97 -2.07 -17.97
CA HIS A 68 -13.56 -2.27 -19.35
C HIS A 68 -13.13 -3.73 -19.57
N PRO A 69 -13.49 -4.37 -20.70
CA PRO A 69 -13.14 -5.77 -20.97
C PRO A 69 -11.63 -6.04 -20.94
N ASN A 70 -10.81 -5.05 -21.31
CA ASN A 70 -9.35 -5.16 -21.31
C ASN A 70 -8.65 -4.60 -20.06
N ILE A 71 -9.38 -4.33 -18.97
CA ILE A 71 -8.83 -3.94 -17.67
C ILE A 71 -9.15 -5.04 -16.65
N VAL A 72 -8.20 -5.40 -15.80
CA VAL A 72 -8.43 -6.32 -14.68
C VAL A 72 -9.38 -5.65 -13.69
N SER A 73 -10.51 -6.30 -13.43
CA SER A 73 -11.51 -5.77 -12.51
C SER A 73 -11.07 -5.91 -11.06
N ILE A 74 -11.25 -4.88 -10.24
CA ILE A 74 -11.05 -4.93 -8.78
C ILE A 74 -12.39 -5.22 -8.13
N TYR A 75 -12.47 -6.29 -7.34
CA TYR A 75 -13.70 -6.72 -6.68
C TYR A 75 -13.81 -6.21 -5.25
N ASP A 76 -12.69 -6.15 -4.52
CA ASP A 76 -12.70 -5.83 -3.10
C ASP A 76 -11.33 -5.28 -2.66
N ILE A 77 -11.32 -4.48 -1.60
CA ILE A 77 -10.12 -3.93 -0.97
C ILE A 77 -10.29 -4.08 0.53
N GLY A 78 -9.36 -4.77 1.18
CA GLY A 78 -9.51 -5.14 2.58
C GLY A 78 -8.24 -5.05 3.41
N GLU A 79 -8.44 -5.20 4.71
CA GLU A 79 -7.40 -5.29 5.73
C GLU A 79 -7.84 -6.32 6.78
N GLU A 80 -6.91 -7.18 7.18
CA GLU A 80 -7.09 -8.13 8.27
C GLU A 80 -5.82 -8.19 9.11
N GLY A 81 -5.84 -7.56 10.28
CA GLY A 81 -4.64 -7.30 11.06
C GLY A 81 -3.61 -6.55 10.22
N ASP A 82 -2.39 -7.08 10.14
CA ASP A 82 -1.29 -6.51 9.37
C ASP A 82 -1.33 -6.86 7.86
N ILE A 83 -2.40 -7.48 7.37
CA ILE A 83 -2.52 -7.95 5.99
C ILE A 83 -3.40 -6.97 5.20
N TYR A 84 -2.76 -6.13 4.38
CA TYR A 84 -3.43 -5.28 3.40
C TYR A 84 -3.53 -6.00 2.06
N TYR A 85 -4.73 -6.08 1.49
CA TYR A 85 -4.94 -6.83 0.25
C TYR A 85 -5.95 -6.19 -0.70
N ILE A 86 -5.78 -6.48 -1.99
CA ILE A 86 -6.69 -6.12 -3.08
C ILE A 86 -7.12 -7.41 -3.76
N VAL A 87 -8.43 -7.63 -3.87
CA VAL A 87 -9.02 -8.76 -4.58
C VAL A 87 -9.40 -8.31 -5.98
N MET A 88 -8.93 -9.04 -6.98
CA MET A 88 -9.09 -8.69 -8.39
C MET A 88 -9.41 -9.94 -9.22
N GLU A 89 -9.86 -9.70 -10.45
CA GLU A 89 -10.11 -10.72 -11.46
C GLU A 89 -8.87 -11.61 -11.64
N TYR A 90 -9.07 -12.93 -11.55
CA TYR A 90 -8.05 -13.88 -11.95
C TYR A 90 -8.10 -14.07 -13.47
N VAL A 91 -7.00 -13.78 -14.14
CA VAL A 91 -6.84 -14.01 -15.59
C VAL A 91 -5.97 -15.25 -15.77
N GLU A 92 -6.59 -16.32 -16.27
CA GLU A 92 -5.89 -17.57 -16.55
C GLU A 92 -5.07 -17.45 -17.84
N GLY A 93 -3.74 -17.38 -17.70
CA GLY A 93 -2.84 -17.14 -18.82
C GLY A 93 -1.43 -16.78 -18.37
N MET A 94 -0.75 -15.96 -19.16
CA MET A 94 0.61 -15.51 -18.90
C MET A 94 0.75 -14.00 -19.08
N THR A 95 1.87 -13.44 -18.63
CA THR A 95 2.20 -12.04 -18.92
C THR A 95 2.55 -11.86 -20.40
N LEU A 96 2.34 -10.66 -20.94
CA LEU A 96 2.75 -10.33 -22.30
C LEU A 96 4.27 -10.45 -22.47
N LYS A 97 5.06 -10.26 -21.41
CA LYS A 97 6.51 -10.49 -21.45
C LYS A 97 6.85 -11.95 -21.73
N GLU A 98 6.20 -12.87 -21.03
CA GLU A 98 6.37 -14.32 -21.25
C GLU A 98 5.91 -14.70 -22.66
N TYR A 99 4.79 -14.12 -23.12
CA TYR A 99 4.30 -14.33 -24.48
C TYR A 99 5.30 -13.87 -25.55
N ILE A 100 5.88 -12.67 -25.42
CA ILE A 100 6.92 -12.15 -26.32
C ILE A 100 8.16 -13.05 -26.30
N THR A 101 8.54 -13.56 -25.13
CA THR A 101 9.71 -14.44 -25.00
C THR A 101 9.49 -15.80 -25.68
N ALA A 102 8.27 -16.32 -25.64
CA ALA A 102 7.92 -17.61 -26.24
C ALA A 102 7.61 -17.53 -27.76
N HIS A 103 6.96 -16.45 -28.22
CA HIS A 103 6.40 -16.35 -29.58
C HIS A 103 7.00 -15.21 -30.41
N GLY A 104 7.76 -14.30 -29.79
CA GLY A 104 8.31 -13.12 -30.47
C GLY A 104 9.47 -13.45 -31.42
N PRO A 105 9.72 -12.59 -32.44
CA PRO A 105 8.95 -11.41 -32.83
C PRO A 105 7.59 -11.77 -33.48
N LEU A 106 6.55 -11.01 -33.16
CA LEU A 106 5.19 -11.26 -33.66
C LEU A 106 4.98 -10.71 -35.07
N HIS A 107 4.03 -11.30 -35.80
CA HIS A 107 3.62 -10.77 -37.09
C HIS A 107 2.94 -9.39 -36.92
N PRO A 108 3.16 -8.41 -37.82
CA PRO A 108 2.64 -7.04 -37.64
C PRO A 108 1.13 -6.94 -37.38
N LYS A 109 0.32 -7.79 -38.02
CA LYS A 109 -1.14 -7.84 -37.77
C LYS A 109 -1.50 -8.32 -36.36
N GLU A 110 -0.78 -9.33 -35.87
CA GLU A 110 -0.99 -9.88 -34.53
C GLU A 110 -0.59 -8.86 -33.47
N ALA A 111 0.59 -8.23 -33.65
CA ALA A 111 1.06 -7.18 -32.75
C ALA A 111 0.08 -6.00 -32.68
N LEU A 112 -0.51 -5.57 -33.81
CA LEU A 112 -1.52 -4.50 -33.79
C LEU A 112 -2.84 -4.94 -33.16
N SER A 113 -3.26 -6.19 -33.30
CA SER A 113 -4.45 -6.70 -32.62
C SER A 113 -4.29 -6.74 -31.10
N VAL A 114 -3.10 -7.10 -30.62
CA VAL A 114 -2.74 -6.99 -29.20
C VAL A 114 -2.71 -5.53 -28.75
N MET A 115 -2.04 -4.66 -29.51
CA MET A 115 -1.95 -3.24 -29.17
C MET A 115 -3.29 -2.51 -29.21
N GLU A 116 -4.22 -2.87 -30.10
CA GLU A 116 -5.57 -2.28 -30.12
C GLU A 116 -6.27 -2.51 -28.78
N GLN A 117 -6.24 -3.74 -28.24
CA GLN A 117 -6.83 -4.04 -26.93
C GLN A 117 -6.16 -3.29 -25.78
N ILE A 118 -4.82 -3.18 -25.80
CA ILE A 118 -4.07 -2.44 -24.77
C ILE A 118 -4.40 -0.95 -24.83
N VAL A 119 -4.33 -0.33 -26.02
CA VAL A 119 -4.57 1.10 -26.19
C VAL A 119 -6.02 1.45 -25.85
N SER A 120 -6.98 0.59 -26.20
CA SER A 120 -8.39 0.76 -25.82
C SER A 120 -8.59 0.81 -24.29
N ALA A 121 -7.92 -0.08 -23.55
CA ALA A 121 -7.91 -0.04 -22.09
C ALA A 121 -7.31 1.28 -21.54
N ILE A 122 -6.17 1.71 -22.09
CA ILE A 122 -5.49 2.93 -21.64
C ILE A 122 -6.30 4.19 -21.98
N ALA A 123 -6.94 4.24 -23.16
CA ALA A 123 -7.86 5.30 -23.54
C ALA A 123 -9.03 5.40 -22.55
N HIS A 124 -9.67 4.28 -22.21
CA HIS A 124 -10.74 4.25 -21.21
C HIS A 124 -10.28 4.77 -19.83
N ALA A 125 -9.08 4.38 -19.38
CA ALA A 125 -8.51 4.89 -18.13
C ALA A 125 -8.21 6.40 -18.21
N HIS A 126 -7.64 6.87 -19.33
CA HIS A 126 -7.34 8.29 -19.56
C HIS A 126 -8.60 9.15 -19.61
N HIS A 127 -9.70 8.64 -20.15
CA HIS A 127 -11.01 9.29 -20.15
C HIS A 127 -11.52 9.51 -18.72
N ASN A 128 -11.28 8.55 -17.83
CA ASN A 128 -11.58 8.63 -16.39
C ASN A 128 -10.50 9.35 -15.57
N HIS A 129 -9.61 10.12 -16.24
CA HIS A 129 -8.52 10.88 -15.62
C HIS A 129 -7.49 10.04 -14.83
N ILE A 130 -7.41 8.74 -15.13
CA ILE A 130 -6.44 7.82 -14.52
C ILE A 130 -5.29 7.61 -15.51
N VAL A 131 -4.06 7.83 -15.04
CA VAL A 131 -2.82 7.57 -15.79
C VAL A 131 -2.20 6.28 -15.25
N HIS A 132 -1.75 5.38 -16.11
CA HIS A 132 -1.22 4.08 -15.70
C HIS A 132 0.17 4.19 -15.08
N ARG A 133 1.07 5.00 -15.67
CA ARG A 133 2.43 5.36 -15.20
C ARG A 133 3.51 4.29 -15.28
N ASP A 134 3.14 3.01 -15.30
CA ASP A 134 4.08 1.87 -15.39
C ASP A 134 3.67 0.86 -16.47
N ILE A 135 3.39 1.35 -17.69
CA ILE A 135 3.02 0.46 -18.81
C ILE A 135 4.25 -0.36 -19.24
N LYS A 136 4.13 -1.68 -19.14
CA LYS A 136 5.14 -2.65 -19.58
C LYS A 136 4.52 -4.03 -19.78
N PRO A 137 5.13 -4.93 -20.56
CA PRO A 137 4.58 -6.26 -20.83
C PRO A 137 4.41 -7.16 -19.59
N HIS A 138 5.04 -6.83 -18.46
CA HIS A 138 4.85 -7.55 -17.19
C HIS A 138 3.51 -7.22 -16.51
N ASN A 139 2.96 -6.04 -16.77
CA ASN A 139 1.68 -5.56 -16.21
C ASN A 139 0.51 -5.77 -17.19
N ILE A 140 0.72 -6.57 -18.22
CA ILE A 140 -0.29 -6.89 -19.25
C ILE A 140 -0.39 -8.40 -19.29
N LEU A 141 -1.60 -8.93 -19.14
CA LEU A 141 -1.90 -10.37 -19.14
C LEU A 141 -2.57 -10.74 -20.46
N ILE A 142 -2.29 -11.95 -20.94
CA ILE A 142 -2.93 -12.57 -22.10
C ILE A 142 -3.50 -13.92 -21.69
N ASP A 143 -4.80 -14.11 -21.91
CA ASP A 143 -5.47 -15.38 -21.65
C ASP A 143 -5.22 -16.41 -22.78
N HIS A 144 -5.68 -17.64 -22.59
CA HIS A 144 -5.54 -18.70 -23.59
C HIS A 144 -6.31 -18.45 -24.90
N LEU A 145 -7.23 -17.50 -24.90
CA LEU A 145 -8.05 -17.11 -26.06
C LEU A 145 -7.45 -15.90 -26.80
N GLY A 146 -6.39 -15.29 -26.28
CA GLY A 146 -5.74 -14.10 -26.84
C GLY A 146 -6.37 -12.78 -26.41
N HIS A 147 -7.23 -12.77 -25.38
CA HIS A 147 -7.73 -11.53 -24.80
C HIS A 147 -6.70 -10.90 -23.88
N ILE A 148 -6.58 -9.58 -23.99
CA ILE A 148 -5.63 -8.80 -23.20
C ILE A 148 -6.31 -8.19 -21.99
N LYS A 149 -5.64 -8.22 -20.84
CA LYS A 149 -6.06 -7.59 -19.59
C LYS A 149 -4.91 -6.77 -19.01
N VAL A 150 -5.11 -5.46 -18.86
CA VAL A 150 -4.14 -4.55 -18.24
C VAL A 150 -4.37 -4.55 -16.72
N THR A 151 -3.28 -4.69 -15.95
CA THR A 151 -3.29 -4.70 -14.48
C THR A 151 -2.36 -3.62 -13.92
N ASP A 152 -2.39 -3.41 -12.60
CA ASP A 152 -1.42 -2.59 -11.88
C ASP A 152 -1.40 -1.10 -12.24
N PHE A 153 -2.60 -0.53 -12.44
CA PHE A 153 -2.79 0.92 -12.57
C PHE A 153 -2.22 1.67 -11.35
N GLY A 154 -1.11 2.38 -11.55
CA GLY A 154 -0.58 3.33 -10.58
C GLY A 154 0.20 2.76 -9.38
N ILE A 155 0.20 1.45 -9.12
CA ILE A 155 0.69 0.86 -7.85
C ILE A 155 2.20 1.06 -7.58
N ALA A 156 2.98 1.55 -8.55
CA ALA A 156 4.45 1.57 -8.51
C ALA A 156 5.12 2.96 -8.57
N THR A 157 4.44 4.06 -8.22
CA THR A 157 5.09 5.40 -8.15
C THR A 157 5.56 5.80 -6.75
N ALA A 158 6.22 4.88 -6.04
CA ALA A 158 7.10 5.20 -4.92
C ALA A 158 8.57 4.93 -5.30
N LEU A 159 9.05 5.62 -6.33
CA LEU A 159 10.48 5.83 -6.51
C LEU A 159 10.68 7.34 -6.51
N THR A 160 10.93 7.88 -5.31
CA THR A 160 11.57 9.18 -5.16
C THR A 160 12.85 9.18 -6.01
N SER A 161 13.24 10.35 -6.52
CA SER A 161 14.45 10.60 -7.33
C SER A 161 15.74 9.99 -6.75
N THR A 162 15.75 9.63 -5.46
CA THR A 162 16.83 8.96 -4.74
C THR A 162 16.98 7.45 -5.02
N THR A 163 15.97 6.76 -5.56
CA THR A 163 16.02 5.28 -5.70
C THR A 163 16.65 4.81 -7.01
N ILE A 164 16.74 5.68 -8.03
CA ILE A 164 17.39 5.37 -9.32
C ILE A 164 18.88 5.04 -9.13
N THR A 165 19.53 5.56 -8.09
CA THR A 165 20.97 5.41 -7.86
C THR A 165 21.35 4.23 -6.97
N HIS A 166 20.41 3.55 -6.28
CA HIS A 166 20.78 2.65 -5.17
C HIS A 166 20.19 1.22 -5.12
N THR A 167 19.40 0.73 -6.09
CA THR A 167 18.90 -0.67 -6.01
C THR A 167 18.88 -1.46 -7.32
N ASN A 168 19.42 -2.69 -7.29
CA ASN A 168 19.39 -3.69 -8.37
C ASN A 168 17.98 -4.25 -8.68
N SER A 169 16.95 -3.90 -7.91
CA SER A 169 15.56 -4.36 -8.09
C SER A 169 14.75 -3.53 -9.11
N VAL A 170 15.28 -2.41 -9.59
CA VAL A 170 14.61 -1.48 -10.53
C VAL A 170 14.99 -1.75 -12.00
N LEU A 171 15.83 -2.76 -12.27
CA LEU A 171 16.43 -3.00 -13.59
C LEU A 171 15.40 -3.29 -14.70
N GLY A 172 14.23 -3.86 -14.37
CA GLY A 172 13.21 -4.22 -15.36
C GLY A 172 12.30 -3.08 -15.84
N SER A 173 12.06 -2.04 -15.04
CA SER A 173 11.12 -0.97 -15.37
C SER A 173 11.71 0.16 -16.22
N VAL A 174 13.03 0.35 -16.17
CA VAL A 174 13.71 1.47 -16.85
C VAL A 174 13.66 1.41 -18.38
N HIS A 175 13.42 0.22 -18.93
CA HIS A 175 13.36 -0.02 -20.37
C HIS A 175 12.12 0.56 -21.08
N TYR A 176 11.07 0.92 -20.32
CA TYR A 176 9.83 1.48 -20.85
C TYR A 176 9.62 2.94 -20.40
N LEU A 177 10.63 3.53 -19.76
CA LEU A 177 10.57 4.85 -19.15
C LEU A 177 10.42 5.95 -20.21
N SER A 178 9.49 6.88 -20.01
CA SER A 178 9.40 8.06 -20.87
C SER A 178 10.54 9.05 -20.63
N PRO A 179 10.90 9.90 -21.61
CA PRO A 179 11.92 10.94 -21.46
C PRO A 179 11.66 11.85 -20.26
N GLU A 180 10.43 12.29 -20.06
CA GLU A 180 10.04 13.13 -18.92
C GLU A 180 10.24 12.43 -17.57
N GLN A 181 9.91 11.15 -17.46
CA GLN A 181 10.18 10.37 -16.24
C GLN A 181 11.68 10.13 -16.04
N ALA A 182 12.45 9.95 -17.12
CA ALA A 182 13.91 9.84 -17.07
C ALA A 182 14.59 11.14 -16.57
N ARG A 183 13.96 12.31 -16.73
CA ARG A 183 14.39 13.58 -16.12
C ARG A 183 13.93 13.74 -14.66
N GLY A 184 13.17 12.79 -14.12
CA GLY A 184 12.54 12.88 -12.80
C GLY A 184 11.21 13.64 -12.78
N GLY A 185 10.62 13.92 -13.94
CA GLY A 185 9.28 14.50 -14.06
C GLY A 185 8.17 13.50 -13.74
N LEU A 186 6.95 14.02 -13.50
CA LEU A 186 5.77 13.20 -13.24
C LEU A 186 5.26 12.53 -14.53
N ALA A 187 4.78 11.29 -14.42
CA ALA A 187 4.16 10.58 -15.52
C ALA A 187 2.80 11.20 -15.89
N THR A 188 2.55 11.37 -17.18
CA THR A 188 1.33 11.94 -17.76
C THR A 188 0.69 10.98 -18.76
N LYS A 189 -0.47 11.33 -19.31
CA LYS A 189 -1.09 10.57 -20.42
C LYS A 189 -0.13 10.38 -21.61
N LYS A 190 0.69 11.40 -21.91
CA LYS A 190 1.71 11.35 -22.97
C LYS A 190 2.87 10.41 -22.63
N SER A 191 3.14 10.18 -21.35
CA SER A 191 4.15 9.22 -20.87
C SER A 191 3.69 7.78 -21.10
N ASP A 192 2.40 7.50 -20.86
CA ASP A 192 1.79 6.20 -21.18
C ASP A 192 1.85 5.90 -22.68
N ILE A 193 1.53 6.89 -23.54
CA ILE A 193 1.64 6.78 -25.01
C ILE A 193 3.07 6.44 -25.44
N TYR A 194 4.07 7.06 -24.82
CA TYR A 194 5.47 6.73 -25.10
C TYR A 194 5.79 5.26 -24.78
N ALA A 195 5.40 4.79 -23.59
CA ALA A 195 5.61 3.42 -23.16
C ALA A 195 4.89 2.40 -24.07
N LEU A 196 3.67 2.71 -24.54
CA LEU A 196 2.95 1.92 -25.53
C LEU A 196 3.72 1.79 -26.85
N GLY A 197 4.40 2.86 -27.29
CA GLY A 197 5.28 2.82 -28.46
C GLY A 197 6.48 1.87 -28.27
N ILE A 198 7.07 1.84 -27.07
CA ILE A 198 8.15 0.91 -26.72
C ILE A 198 7.63 -0.54 -26.69
N VAL A 199 6.44 -0.79 -26.12
CA VAL A 199 5.80 -2.11 -26.13
C VAL A 199 5.54 -2.60 -27.54
N LEU A 200 5.00 -1.75 -28.43
CA LEU A 200 4.79 -2.10 -29.84
C LEU A 200 6.11 -2.42 -30.56
N PHE A 201 7.17 -1.65 -30.31
CA PHE A 201 8.50 -1.96 -30.84
C PHE A 201 8.97 -3.35 -30.40
N GLU A 202 8.82 -3.69 -29.12
CA GLU A 202 9.23 -4.99 -28.60
C GLU A 202 8.39 -6.14 -29.17
N LEU A 203 7.06 -5.97 -29.30
CA LEU A 203 6.18 -6.98 -29.92
C LEU A 203 6.64 -7.33 -31.35
N LEU A 204 7.02 -6.32 -32.14
CA LEU A 204 7.39 -6.48 -33.55
C LEU A 204 8.82 -6.98 -33.78
N THR A 205 9.71 -6.78 -32.80
CA THR A 205 11.16 -7.04 -32.97
C THR A 205 11.70 -8.10 -32.01
N GLY A 206 10.97 -8.43 -30.94
CA GLY A 206 11.42 -9.27 -29.84
C GLY A 206 12.55 -8.64 -29.01
N LYS A 207 12.83 -7.34 -29.18
CA LYS A 207 13.98 -6.65 -28.59
C LYS A 207 13.60 -5.27 -28.06
N MET A 208 14.35 -4.79 -27.08
CA MET A 208 14.23 -3.41 -26.62
C MET A 208 14.88 -2.42 -27.61
N PRO A 209 14.31 -1.22 -27.82
CA PRO A 209 14.92 -0.20 -28.68
C PRO A 209 16.19 0.39 -28.05
N PHE A 210 16.25 0.43 -26.72
CA PHE A 210 17.39 0.91 -25.95
C PHE A 210 17.81 -0.14 -24.92
N ASP A 211 19.10 -0.44 -24.92
CA ASP A 211 19.74 -1.41 -24.02
C ASP A 211 21.06 -0.83 -23.51
N GLY A 212 21.56 -1.26 -22.36
CA GLY A 212 22.79 -0.70 -21.77
C GLY A 212 23.24 -1.39 -20.50
N GLU A 213 24.51 -1.19 -20.13
CA GLU A 213 25.15 -1.86 -18.98
C GLU A 213 24.61 -1.37 -17.62
N SER A 214 23.94 -0.21 -17.59
CA SER A 214 23.33 0.33 -16.36
C SER A 214 21.97 0.98 -16.62
N ALA A 215 21.12 0.99 -15.58
CA ALA A 215 19.82 1.66 -15.60
C ALA A 215 19.92 3.14 -16.02
N VAL A 216 20.95 3.85 -15.55
CA VAL A 216 21.22 5.24 -15.91
C VAL A 216 21.56 5.37 -17.40
N SER A 217 22.34 4.44 -17.95
CA SER A 217 22.66 4.44 -19.39
C SER A 217 21.44 4.25 -20.28
N ILE A 218 20.49 3.40 -19.86
CA ILE A 218 19.23 3.17 -20.57
C ILE A 218 18.34 4.42 -20.49
N ALA A 219 18.21 5.02 -19.30
CA ALA A 219 17.46 6.26 -19.11
C ALA A 219 18.02 7.42 -19.98
N LEU A 220 19.35 7.57 -20.08
CA LEU A 220 19.98 8.54 -20.96
C LEU A 220 19.67 8.27 -22.44
N LYS A 221 19.59 7.01 -22.87
CA LYS A 221 19.18 6.67 -24.24
C LYS A 221 17.73 7.06 -24.52
N HIS A 222 16.82 6.87 -23.56
CA HIS A 222 15.45 7.38 -23.68
C HIS A 222 15.41 8.90 -23.87
N LEU A 223 16.31 9.64 -23.22
CA LEU A 223 16.41 11.11 -23.33
C LEU A 223 17.03 11.62 -24.62
N GLN A 224 18.08 10.97 -25.12
CA GLN A 224 19.00 11.54 -26.11
C GLN A 224 19.09 10.76 -27.42
N THR A 225 18.79 9.46 -27.41
CA THR A 225 18.97 8.59 -28.58
C THR A 225 17.64 8.41 -29.29
N GLU A 226 17.56 8.76 -30.57
CA GLU A 226 16.37 8.52 -31.39
C GLU A 226 15.99 7.03 -31.44
N THR A 227 14.69 6.75 -31.47
CA THR A 227 14.19 5.38 -31.52
C THR A 227 14.66 4.73 -32.84
N PRO A 228 15.36 3.58 -32.78
CA PRO A 228 15.84 2.93 -33.97
C PRO A 228 14.68 2.41 -34.84
N SER A 229 14.93 2.28 -36.14
CA SER A 229 13.95 1.73 -37.08
C SER A 229 13.67 0.24 -36.78
N ALA A 230 12.42 -0.09 -36.46
CA ALA A 230 11.99 -1.47 -36.22
C ALA A 230 12.19 -2.36 -37.48
N ARG A 231 12.09 -1.74 -38.66
CA ARG A 231 12.30 -2.39 -39.96
C ARG A 231 13.72 -2.92 -40.16
N LYS A 232 14.69 -2.45 -39.37
CA LYS A 232 16.06 -3.00 -39.35
C LYS A 232 16.09 -4.47 -38.91
N TRP A 233 15.20 -4.86 -38.00
CA TRP A 233 15.12 -6.23 -37.48
C TRP A 233 14.03 -7.04 -38.16
N ASN A 234 12.91 -6.39 -38.51
CA ASN A 234 11.81 -7.04 -39.19
C ASN A 234 11.38 -6.20 -40.42
N PRO A 235 11.98 -6.46 -41.60
CA PRO A 235 11.68 -5.71 -42.83
C PRO A 235 10.23 -5.86 -43.32
N SER A 236 9.48 -6.84 -42.81
CA SER A 236 8.06 -7.05 -43.15
C SER A 236 7.12 -6.01 -42.53
N ILE A 237 7.60 -5.22 -41.56
CA ILE A 237 6.83 -4.13 -40.94
C ILE A 237 6.54 -3.04 -41.99
N PRO A 238 5.26 -2.72 -42.25
CA PRO A 238 4.89 -1.59 -43.11
C PRO A 238 5.31 -0.25 -42.52
N GLN A 239 5.53 0.77 -43.36
CA GLN A 239 5.95 2.09 -42.89
C GLN A 239 4.91 2.74 -41.96
N SER A 240 3.61 2.54 -42.25
CA SER A 240 2.50 2.99 -41.39
C SER A 240 2.62 2.47 -39.96
N VAL A 241 2.97 1.19 -39.78
CA VAL A 241 3.15 0.58 -38.45
C VAL A 241 4.39 1.12 -37.76
N GLU A 242 5.50 1.31 -38.48
CA GLU A 242 6.70 1.93 -37.92
C GLU A 242 6.45 3.39 -37.51
N ASN A 243 5.65 4.14 -38.29
CA ASN A 243 5.29 5.52 -37.96
C ASN A 243 4.55 5.61 -36.63
N ILE A 244 3.74 4.61 -36.27
CA ILE A 244 3.07 4.56 -34.97
C ILE A 244 4.09 4.52 -33.84
N ILE A 245 5.13 3.68 -33.96
CA ILE A 245 6.23 3.61 -33.00
C ILE A 245 6.96 4.96 -32.92
N LEU A 246 7.39 5.49 -34.08
CA LEU A 246 8.19 6.71 -34.12
C LEU A 246 7.44 7.91 -33.55
N LYS A 247 6.16 8.08 -33.88
CA LYS A 247 5.30 9.14 -33.35
C LYS A 247 5.05 8.97 -31.85
N ALA A 248 4.70 7.77 -31.39
CA ALA A 248 4.51 7.51 -29.95
C ALA A 248 5.79 7.77 -29.15
N THR A 249 6.96 7.41 -29.70
CA THR A 249 8.26 7.50 -29.03
C THR A 249 9.03 8.80 -29.30
N ALA A 250 8.37 9.82 -29.86
CA ALA A 250 8.97 11.14 -30.02
C ALA A 250 9.44 11.69 -28.67
N LYS A 251 10.63 12.32 -28.65
CA LYS A 251 11.25 12.74 -27.39
C LYS A 251 10.46 13.84 -26.69
N ASP A 252 10.02 14.82 -27.46
CA ASP A 252 9.10 15.85 -27.01
C ASP A 252 7.65 15.31 -26.97
N PRO A 253 6.96 15.35 -25.81
CA PRO A 253 5.55 14.97 -25.68
C PRO A 253 4.59 15.70 -26.65
N PHE A 254 4.92 16.92 -27.11
CA PHE A 254 4.09 17.68 -28.05
C PHE A 254 4.04 17.03 -29.45
N HIS A 255 5.08 16.29 -29.84
CA HIS A 255 5.13 15.60 -31.13
C HIS A 255 4.53 14.18 -31.10
N ARG A 256 4.07 13.73 -29.93
CA ARG A 256 3.36 12.45 -29.76
C ARG A 256 1.88 12.60 -30.11
N TYR A 257 1.14 11.49 -30.11
CA TYR A 257 -0.33 11.53 -30.19
C TYR A 257 -0.94 12.42 -29.11
N GLU A 258 -2.03 13.12 -29.42
CA GLU A 258 -2.70 13.98 -28.45
C GLU A 258 -3.38 13.16 -27.35
N SER A 259 -3.99 12.06 -27.75
CA SER A 259 -4.69 11.13 -26.88
C SER A 259 -4.37 9.66 -27.24
N ALA A 260 -4.73 8.74 -26.35
CA ALA A 260 -4.59 7.31 -26.63
C ALA A 260 -5.60 6.87 -27.72
N GLU A 261 -6.74 7.54 -27.79
CA GLU A 261 -7.78 7.37 -28.82
C GLU A 261 -7.22 7.70 -30.23
N ASP A 262 -6.40 8.75 -30.36
CA ASP A 262 -5.74 9.06 -31.63
C ASP A 262 -4.76 7.96 -32.06
N MET A 263 -4.05 7.36 -31.09
CA MET A 263 -3.15 6.24 -31.34
C MET A 263 -3.95 4.98 -31.73
N GLU A 264 -5.09 4.72 -31.08
CA GLU A 264 -6.00 3.62 -31.41
C GLU A 264 -6.54 3.74 -32.85
N ALA A 265 -6.97 4.94 -33.25
CA ALA A 265 -7.43 5.22 -34.59
C ALA A 265 -6.33 5.01 -35.65
N ASP A 266 -5.09 5.38 -35.33
CA ASP A 266 -3.93 5.16 -36.19
C ASP A 266 -3.63 3.65 -36.34
N ILE A 267 -3.68 2.89 -35.24
CA ILE A 267 -3.52 1.42 -35.23
C ILE A 267 -4.56 0.75 -36.13
N ARG A 268 -5.85 1.13 -36.01
CA ARG A 268 -6.94 0.53 -36.80
C ARG A 268 -6.77 0.71 -38.30
N THR A 269 -6.24 1.84 -38.74
CA THR A 269 -6.08 2.18 -40.16
C THR A 269 -4.72 1.78 -40.72
N ALA A 270 -3.79 1.27 -39.91
CA ALA A 270 -2.39 1.04 -40.30
C ALA A 270 -2.20 0.10 -41.51
N PHE A 271 -3.15 -0.80 -41.75
CA PHE A 271 -3.13 -1.73 -42.90
C PHE A 271 -4.01 -1.30 -44.08
N ASP A 272 -4.59 -0.10 -44.04
CA ASP A 272 -5.39 0.42 -45.13
C ASP A 272 -4.56 0.56 -46.41
N ALA A 273 -5.16 0.19 -47.55
CA ALA A 273 -4.47 0.19 -48.84
C ALA A 273 -3.89 1.58 -49.21
N GLY A 274 -4.53 2.66 -48.76
CA GLY A 274 -4.05 4.04 -48.97
C GLY A 274 -2.76 4.39 -48.22
N ARG A 275 -2.38 3.63 -47.19
CA ARG A 275 -1.22 3.88 -46.33
C ARG A 275 -0.01 3.00 -46.65
N LEU A 276 -0.11 2.12 -47.65
CA LEU A 276 0.98 1.21 -48.04
C LEU A 276 2.29 1.93 -48.40
N ASN A 277 2.19 3.14 -48.96
CA ASN A 277 3.33 3.97 -49.39
C ASN A 277 3.51 5.21 -48.50
N GLU A 278 3.06 5.15 -47.24
CA GLU A 278 3.23 6.25 -46.30
C GLU A 278 4.72 6.61 -46.14
N GLN A 279 5.04 7.91 -46.07
CA GLN A 279 6.41 8.35 -45.84
C GLN A 279 6.78 8.11 -44.37
N LYS A 280 8.07 7.94 -44.10
CA LYS A 280 8.56 7.79 -42.72
C LYS A 280 8.24 9.05 -41.91
N PHE A 281 7.67 8.87 -40.72
CA PHE A 281 7.45 9.96 -39.78
C PHE A 281 8.77 10.62 -39.38
N SER A 282 8.81 11.94 -39.47
CA SER A 282 9.88 12.79 -38.98
C SER A 282 9.25 13.98 -38.28
N VAL A 283 9.78 14.33 -37.11
CA VAL A 283 9.44 15.60 -36.47
C VAL A 283 9.94 16.71 -37.40
N GLN A 284 9.02 17.53 -37.91
CA GLN A 284 9.39 18.73 -38.63
C GLN A 284 9.77 19.76 -37.58
N ASP A 285 11.04 20.12 -37.51
CA ASP A 285 11.45 21.32 -36.79
C ASP A 285 10.85 22.49 -37.58
N ASP A 286 9.71 22.99 -37.14
CA ASP A 286 9.24 24.32 -37.55
C ASP A 286 10.25 25.32 -36.98
N GLU A 287 11.39 25.50 -37.67
CA GLU A 287 12.32 26.63 -37.46
C GLU A 287 11.61 27.98 -37.62
N GLU A 288 10.34 28.01 -38.07
CA GLU A 288 9.50 29.19 -38.13
C GLU A 288 8.76 29.53 -36.82
N MET A 289 8.59 28.61 -35.87
CA MET A 289 7.95 28.91 -34.57
C MET A 289 8.92 29.50 -33.52
N THR A 290 10.20 29.60 -33.85
CA THR A 290 11.24 30.32 -33.07
C THR A 290 11.54 31.71 -33.62
N LYS A 291 10.61 32.36 -34.34
CA LYS A 291 10.57 33.82 -34.37
C LYS A 291 10.02 34.30 -33.04
N ALA A 292 10.94 34.69 -32.18
CA ALA A 292 10.69 35.35 -30.90
C ALA A 292 9.45 36.26 -30.96
N ILE A 293 8.52 36.07 -30.03
CA ILE A 293 7.51 37.07 -29.70
C ILE A 293 8.30 38.34 -29.37
N PRO A 294 8.19 39.42 -30.16
CA PRO A 294 8.82 40.67 -29.80
C PRO A 294 8.05 41.22 -28.61
N VAL A 295 8.80 41.57 -27.56
CA VAL A 295 8.34 42.51 -26.54
C VAL A 295 7.82 43.73 -27.29
N ILE A 296 6.55 44.08 -27.07
CA ILE A 296 5.98 45.34 -27.52
C ILE A 296 6.64 46.44 -26.68
N THR A 297 7.77 46.94 -27.17
CA THR A 297 8.24 48.29 -26.94
C THR A 297 7.85 49.09 -28.19
N ASP A 298 6.70 49.74 -28.13
CA ASP A 298 6.33 50.74 -29.12
C ASP A 298 7.06 52.07 -28.85
N GLY A 299 7.58 52.66 -29.93
CA GLY A 299 7.69 54.12 -30.01
C GLY A 299 9.05 54.70 -30.37
N ALA A 300 9.52 54.38 -31.58
CA ALA A 300 10.38 55.19 -32.46
C ALA A 300 10.71 56.65 -32.05
N ILE A 301 12.00 57.01 -32.08
CA ILE A 301 12.48 58.19 -32.82
C ILE A 301 13.78 57.81 -33.55
N ALA A 302 13.73 57.86 -34.88
CA ALA A 302 14.91 57.86 -35.75
C ALA A 302 15.39 59.30 -35.98
N ALA A 303 16.70 59.52 -35.92
CA ALA A 303 17.47 60.46 -36.78
C ALA A 303 18.97 60.39 -36.42
N PRO A 304 19.89 60.66 -37.37
CA PRO A 304 21.03 59.77 -37.58
C PRO A 304 22.42 60.36 -37.27
N GLN A 305 23.31 59.40 -36.99
CA GLN A 305 24.73 59.26 -37.34
C GLN A 305 25.80 60.18 -36.72
N ALA A 306 26.67 59.46 -35.99
CA ALA A 306 28.13 59.39 -36.08
C ALA A 306 28.98 60.56 -35.57
N GLU A 307 29.88 60.25 -34.63
CA GLU A 307 31.33 60.47 -34.78
C GLU A 307 32.11 59.93 -33.58
N THR A 308 33.29 59.34 -33.83
CA THR A 308 34.60 59.57 -33.14
C THR A 308 35.64 58.52 -33.64
N PRO A 309 36.98 58.77 -33.56
CA PRO A 309 37.73 59.83 -34.23
C PRO A 309 39.08 59.37 -34.90
N ALA A 310 39.68 60.29 -35.68
CA ALA A 310 41.10 60.42 -36.08
C ALA A 310 41.74 59.30 -36.96
N GLU A 311 42.56 59.56 -37.99
CA GLU A 311 43.72 60.47 -38.02
C GLU A 311 44.22 60.76 -39.46
N THR A 312 44.82 61.95 -39.65
CA THR A 312 45.97 62.36 -40.51
C THR A 312 45.80 63.60 -41.40
N ASP A 313 46.65 64.59 -41.10
CA ASP A 313 47.37 65.62 -41.92
C ASP A 313 46.64 66.27 -43.12
N ASP A 314 46.65 67.60 -43.34
CA ASP A 314 47.76 68.55 -43.34
C ASP A 314 47.20 69.95 -43.78
N LYS A 315 47.79 71.05 -43.25
CA LYS A 315 47.90 72.47 -43.76
C LYS A 315 46.65 73.19 -44.35
N GLU A 316 46.35 74.47 -44.07
CA GLU A 316 47.21 75.67 -44.13
C GLU A 316 46.46 76.93 -43.55
N GLN A 317 47.23 77.92 -43.10
CA GLN A 317 46.86 79.24 -42.50
C GLN A 317 46.44 80.32 -43.56
N PRO A 318 46.30 81.64 -43.25
CA PRO A 318 45.43 82.37 -42.30
C PRO A 318 44.81 83.68 -42.90
N SER A 319 44.28 84.55 -42.02
CA SER A 319 44.11 86.04 -42.13
C SER A 319 42.68 86.55 -42.41
N ALA A 320 42.21 87.73 -41.96
CA ALA A 320 42.56 88.64 -40.87
C ALA A 320 41.46 89.74 -40.76
N LYS A 321 41.13 90.12 -39.51
CA LYS A 321 40.85 91.49 -39.00
C LYS A 321 39.53 92.25 -39.33
N LYS A 322 38.78 92.44 -38.21
CA LYS A 322 38.49 93.70 -37.45
C LYS A 322 37.24 94.58 -37.75
N LYS A 323 36.41 94.69 -36.67
CA LYS A 323 35.83 95.89 -35.98
C LYS A 323 34.82 96.77 -36.76
N LYS A 324 33.73 97.37 -36.21
CA LYS A 324 33.45 97.90 -34.86
C LYS A 324 31.93 98.24 -34.70
N ARG A 325 31.34 97.82 -33.57
CA ARG A 325 30.26 98.33 -32.68
C ARG A 325 29.56 99.69 -32.95
N LYS A 326 28.22 99.75 -32.73
CA LYS A 326 27.43 100.74 -31.91
C LYS A 326 26.08 100.06 -31.46
N TRP A 327 25.81 99.75 -30.18
CA TRP A 327 25.13 100.52 -29.10
C TRP A 327 23.63 100.86 -29.37
N PRO A 328 22.68 100.92 -28.40
CA PRO A 328 22.47 100.17 -27.16
C PRO A 328 20.95 99.89 -26.86
N TRP A 329 20.19 99.26 -27.75
CA TRP A 329 18.76 98.91 -27.48
C TRP A 329 18.51 97.40 -27.26
N VAL A 330 19.50 96.56 -27.54
CA VAL A 330 19.40 95.10 -27.42
C VAL A 330 19.49 94.63 -25.96
N LEU A 331 20.15 95.38 -25.07
CA LEU A 331 20.35 94.96 -23.67
C LEU A 331 19.08 94.97 -22.81
N LEU A 332 18.12 95.87 -23.05
CA LEU A 332 16.86 95.89 -22.29
C LEU A 332 15.88 94.79 -22.74
N ALA A 333 15.81 94.50 -24.04
CA ALA A 333 15.03 93.37 -24.56
C ALA A 333 15.66 92.03 -24.19
N VAL A 334 16.99 91.91 -24.22
CA VAL A 334 17.71 90.71 -23.79
C VAL A 334 17.60 90.52 -22.28
N CYS A 335 17.70 91.57 -21.45
CA CYS A 335 17.44 91.45 -20.01
C CYS A 335 15.99 91.06 -19.71
N PHE A 336 14.99 91.60 -20.42
CA PHE A 336 13.60 91.22 -20.20
C PHE A 336 13.33 89.77 -20.63
N ILE A 337 13.92 89.31 -21.74
CA ILE A 337 13.85 87.92 -22.18
C ILE A 337 14.61 86.99 -21.23
N PHE A 338 15.78 87.38 -20.71
CA PHE A 338 16.52 86.59 -19.72
C PHE A 338 15.83 86.57 -18.36
N ILE A 339 15.19 87.66 -17.93
CA ILE A 339 14.41 87.70 -16.69
C ILE A 339 13.12 86.88 -16.86
N MET A 340 12.45 86.97 -18.01
CA MET A 340 11.26 86.17 -18.31
C MET A 340 11.61 84.69 -18.48
N ALA A 341 12.75 84.36 -19.10
CA ALA A 341 13.28 83.01 -19.19
C ALA A 341 13.77 82.48 -17.84
N ALA A 342 14.37 83.32 -16.98
CA ALA A 342 14.74 82.95 -15.61
C ALA A 342 13.50 82.76 -14.72
N VAL A 343 12.47 83.59 -14.88
CA VAL A 343 11.19 83.44 -14.20
C VAL A 343 10.48 82.17 -14.70
N LEU A 344 10.43 81.89 -16.01
CA LEU A 344 9.94 80.61 -16.53
C LEU A 344 10.77 79.42 -16.04
N ALA A 345 12.10 79.58 -15.97
CA ALA A 345 13.02 78.55 -15.48
C ALA A 345 12.89 78.30 -13.97
N VAL A 346 12.40 79.27 -13.20
CA VAL A 346 12.16 79.12 -11.76
C VAL A 346 10.70 78.74 -11.45
N THR A 347 9.75 79.09 -12.31
CA THR A 347 8.30 78.85 -12.07
C THR A 347 7.75 77.61 -12.79
N VAL A 348 8.27 77.24 -13.96
CA VAL A 348 7.76 76.13 -14.79
C VAL A 348 8.73 74.95 -14.84
N PHE A 349 10.04 75.21 -14.75
CA PHE A 349 11.08 74.18 -14.82
C PHE A 349 11.10 73.22 -13.62
N PRO A 350 10.91 73.66 -12.35
CA PRO A 350 10.89 72.73 -11.22
C PRO A 350 9.69 71.76 -11.26
N SER A 351 8.55 72.20 -11.80
CA SER A 351 7.35 71.35 -11.96
C SER A 351 7.43 70.36 -13.12
N LEU A 352 8.37 70.56 -14.07
CA LEU A 352 8.55 69.68 -15.22
C LEU A 352 9.62 68.59 -14.99
N PHE A 353 10.49 68.77 -13.98
CA PHE A 353 11.65 67.91 -13.72
C PHE A 353 11.67 67.26 -12.32
N MET A 354 10.71 67.53 -11.43
CA MET A 354 10.55 66.77 -10.19
C MET A 354 9.56 65.59 -10.39
N PRO A 355 9.94 64.35 -10.05
CA PRO A 355 9.02 63.21 -10.14
C PRO A 355 7.83 63.45 -9.21
N LYS A 356 6.62 63.19 -9.69
CA LYS A 356 5.41 63.31 -8.85
C LYS A 356 5.50 62.33 -7.69
N GLU A 357 5.14 62.80 -6.51
CA GLU A 357 5.00 61.94 -5.34
C GLU A 357 3.59 61.36 -5.31
N VAL A 358 3.51 60.04 -5.15
CA VAL A 358 2.28 59.26 -5.03
C VAL A 358 2.28 58.57 -3.67
N SER A 359 1.08 58.36 -3.09
CA SER A 359 0.94 57.72 -1.79
C SER A 359 0.77 56.21 -1.96
N VAL A 360 1.46 55.42 -1.14
CA VAL A 360 1.31 53.96 -1.15
C VAL A 360 -0.10 53.60 -0.64
N PRO A 361 -0.96 52.96 -1.46
CA PRO A 361 -2.29 52.54 -1.05
C PRO A 361 -2.25 51.40 -0.02
N ASP A 362 -3.29 51.29 0.83
CA ASP A 362 -3.44 50.15 1.74
C ASP A 362 -3.98 48.94 0.98
N VAL A 363 -3.20 47.87 0.97
CA VAL A 363 -3.52 46.59 0.31
C VAL A 363 -3.84 45.49 1.31
N ARG A 364 -3.94 45.80 2.61
CA ARG A 364 -4.16 44.80 3.65
C ARG A 364 -5.47 44.02 3.42
N GLY A 365 -5.40 42.69 3.50
CA GLY A 365 -6.51 41.78 3.26
C GLY A 365 -6.84 41.56 1.77
N MET A 366 -6.06 42.11 0.84
CA MET A 366 -6.23 41.88 -0.59
C MET A 366 -5.39 40.69 -1.07
N LYS A 367 -5.81 40.06 -2.17
CA LYS A 367 -4.98 39.10 -2.93
C LYS A 367 -3.94 39.85 -3.76
N TYR A 368 -2.84 39.18 -4.10
CA TYR A 368 -1.73 39.76 -4.87
C TYR A 368 -2.20 40.49 -6.14
N GLU A 369 -2.98 39.83 -6.99
CA GLU A 369 -3.49 40.41 -8.26
C GLU A 369 -4.24 41.73 -8.06
N LYS A 370 -5.03 41.82 -6.96
CA LYS A 370 -5.78 43.04 -6.63
C LYS A 370 -4.87 44.12 -6.03
N ALA A 371 -3.89 43.71 -5.23
CA ALA A 371 -2.90 44.61 -4.64
C ALA A 371 -2.01 45.21 -5.73
N GLU A 372 -1.55 44.40 -6.68
CA GLU A 372 -0.78 44.79 -7.86
C GLU A 372 -1.55 45.80 -8.71
N ALA A 373 -2.77 45.46 -9.13
CA ALA A 373 -3.60 46.36 -9.92
C ALA A 373 -3.87 47.70 -9.20
N LEU A 374 -3.99 47.68 -7.86
CA LEU A 374 -4.17 48.90 -7.07
C LEU A 374 -2.89 49.73 -7.00
N LEU A 375 -1.73 49.10 -6.88
CA LEU A 375 -0.43 49.77 -6.88
C LEU A 375 -0.15 50.40 -8.25
N GLU A 376 -0.32 49.64 -9.33
CA GLU A 376 -0.14 50.13 -10.71
C GLU A 376 -1.07 51.30 -11.04
N LYS A 377 -2.34 51.21 -10.62
CA LYS A 377 -3.31 52.31 -10.79
C LYS A 377 -2.90 53.60 -10.07
N ASN A 378 -2.11 53.49 -8.99
CA ASN A 378 -1.57 54.63 -8.25
C ASN A 378 -0.15 55.02 -8.71
N GLY A 379 0.32 54.50 -9.84
CA GLY A 379 1.63 54.82 -10.41
C GLY A 379 2.78 54.18 -9.65
N LEU A 380 2.57 53.02 -9.01
CA LEU A 380 3.57 52.25 -8.28
C LEU A 380 3.79 50.89 -8.93
N GLN A 381 4.95 50.28 -8.69
CA GLN A 381 5.24 48.92 -9.14
C GLN A 381 5.13 47.96 -7.96
N ALA A 382 4.44 46.84 -8.13
CA ALA A 382 4.44 45.77 -7.13
C ALA A 382 5.72 44.94 -7.28
N ASP A 383 6.44 44.70 -6.19
CA ASP A 383 7.53 43.73 -6.20
C ASP A 383 6.95 42.31 -6.36
N PRO A 384 7.35 41.55 -7.39
CA PRO A 384 6.89 40.16 -7.56
C PRO A 384 7.38 39.24 -6.42
N ASP A 385 8.48 39.60 -5.75
CA ASP A 385 9.06 38.81 -4.66
C ASP A 385 8.41 39.16 -3.31
N MET A 386 7.26 38.52 -3.03
CA MET A 386 6.56 38.64 -1.76
C MET A 386 7.36 38.04 -0.60
N THR A 387 7.29 38.68 0.58
CA THR A 387 7.85 38.12 1.83
C THR A 387 6.75 37.52 2.68
N ASP A 388 6.94 36.26 3.08
CA ASP A 388 5.98 35.53 3.89
C ASP A 388 6.09 35.89 5.39
N ILE A 389 4.95 36.09 6.04
CA ILE A 389 4.86 36.46 7.46
C ILE A 389 3.69 35.73 8.12
N GLU A 390 3.88 35.32 9.37
CA GLU A 390 2.81 34.78 10.21
C GLU A 390 1.91 35.91 10.74
N ASP A 391 0.60 35.79 10.56
CA ASP A 391 -0.36 36.77 11.07
C ASP A 391 -1.61 36.07 11.61
N GLU A 392 -2.01 36.40 12.84
CA GLU A 392 -3.14 35.74 13.51
C GLU A 392 -4.51 36.20 13.00
N LYS A 393 -4.57 37.35 12.33
CA LYS A 393 -5.83 38.03 11.96
C LYS A 393 -6.10 37.96 10.45
N ILE A 394 -5.05 37.91 9.64
CA ILE A 394 -5.15 37.91 8.18
C ILE A 394 -5.03 36.47 7.66
N GLU A 395 -6.02 36.03 6.90
CA GLU A 395 -6.06 34.70 6.29
C GLU A 395 -4.86 34.45 5.36
N GLU A 396 -4.48 33.18 5.22
CA GLU A 396 -3.37 32.75 4.36
C GLU A 396 -3.55 33.21 2.91
N GLY A 397 -2.46 33.73 2.32
CA GLY A 397 -2.44 34.22 0.93
C GLY A 397 -2.90 35.66 0.74
N LEU A 398 -3.36 36.34 1.80
CA LEU A 398 -3.71 37.76 1.76
C LEU A 398 -2.55 38.65 2.19
N MET A 399 -2.53 39.89 1.69
CA MET A 399 -1.50 40.86 2.03
C MET A 399 -1.68 41.39 3.45
N VAL A 400 -0.59 41.46 4.21
CA VAL A 400 -0.58 41.93 5.60
C VAL A 400 -0.16 43.40 5.67
N LYS A 401 0.90 43.76 4.95
CA LYS A 401 1.49 45.10 4.93
C LYS A 401 2.34 45.31 3.68
N THR A 402 2.79 46.54 3.48
CA THR A 402 3.72 46.95 2.42
C THR A 402 4.98 47.58 3.01
N ASP A 403 6.06 47.58 2.24
CA ASP A 403 7.25 48.42 2.46
C ASP A 403 7.64 49.14 1.17
N PRO A 404 7.56 50.49 1.09
CA PRO A 404 7.19 51.43 2.15
C PRO A 404 5.75 51.25 2.68
N LYS A 405 5.53 51.60 3.96
CA LYS A 405 4.22 51.41 4.62
C LYS A 405 3.10 52.16 3.91
N ALA A 406 1.90 51.62 3.93
CA ALA A 406 0.71 52.30 3.42
C ALA A 406 0.60 53.74 3.97
N GLY A 407 0.24 54.68 3.09
CA GLY A 407 0.20 56.12 3.35
C GLY A 407 1.53 56.85 3.16
N SER A 408 2.66 56.16 2.93
CA SER A 408 3.95 56.82 2.67
C SER A 408 3.95 57.53 1.32
N ALA A 409 4.53 58.73 1.25
CA ALA A 409 4.77 59.42 -0.01
C ALA A 409 6.07 58.88 -0.64
N VAL A 410 5.96 58.37 -1.86
CA VAL A 410 7.08 57.81 -2.63
C VAL A 410 7.03 58.38 -4.05
N LYS A 411 8.13 58.25 -4.80
CA LYS A 411 8.16 58.73 -6.19
C LYS A 411 7.30 57.82 -7.07
N GLU A 412 6.60 58.41 -8.04
CA GLU A 412 5.93 57.64 -9.09
C GLU A 412 6.92 56.69 -9.78
N GLY A 413 6.50 55.43 -9.98
CA GLY A 413 7.32 54.32 -10.47
C GLY A 413 8.12 53.57 -9.40
N SER A 414 8.02 53.93 -8.12
CA SER A 414 8.72 53.20 -7.05
C SER A 414 8.17 51.78 -6.88
N SER A 415 9.08 50.83 -6.63
CA SER A 415 8.71 49.45 -6.27
C SER A 415 8.25 49.38 -4.81
N VAL A 416 7.17 48.66 -4.55
CA VAL A 416 6.57 48.44 -3.23
C VAL A 416 6.61 46.95 -2.92
N LYS A 417 7.34 46.61 -1.85
CA LYS A 417 7.45 45.23 -1.38
C LYS A 417 6.19 44.81 -0.64
N LEU A 418 5.69 43.61 -0.95
CA LEU A 418 4.46 43.06 -0.40
C LEU A 418 4.76 41.95 0.61
N TYR A 419 4.01 41.93 1.70
CA TYR A 419 4.10 40.91 2.73
C TYR A 419 2.84 40.05 2.73
N LYS A 420 2.97 38.75 2.52
CA LYS A 420 1.87 37.79 2.42
C LYS A 420 1.71 37.03 3.73
N SER A 421 0.47 36.87 4.20
CA SER A 421 0.17 36.03 5.35
C SER A 421 0.36 34.56 4.98
N ILE A 422 1.09 33.81 5.81
CA ILE A 422 1.12 32.34 5.79
C ILE A 422 0.18 31.73 6.86
N GLY A 423 -0.69 32.55 7.44
CA GLY A 423 -1.65 32.15 8.48
C GLY A 423 -1.11 32.25 9.90
N LYS A 424 -1.83 31.65 10.84
CA LYS A 424 -1.50 31.61 12.27
C LYS A 424 -0.20 30.83 12.52
N PRO A 425 0.56 31.16 13.59
CA PRO A 425 1.76 30.42 13.94
C PRO A 425 1.42 28.95 14.19
N LYS A 426 2.16 28.07 13.53
CA LYS A 426 2.01 26.62 13.68
C LYS A 426 3.02 26.10 14.69
N THR A 427 2.60 25.14 15.50
CA THR A 427 3.42 24.41 16.46
C THR A 427 3.41 22.94 16.08
N GLN A 428 4.59 22.32 16.06
CA GLN A 428 4.69 20.88 15.80
C GLN A 428 4.08 20.08 16.95
N LEU A 429 3.17 19.18 16.60
CA LEU A 429 2.59 18.24 17.53
C LEU A 429 3.65 17.25 18.02
N ILE A 430 3.74 17.08 19.33
CA ILE A 430 4.68 16.14 19.96
C ILE A 430 4.13 14.71 19.98
N ASP A 431 5.02 13.72 20.06
CA ASP A 431 4.63 12.33 20.28
C ASP A 431 4.37 12.07 21.77
N VAL A 432 3.15 11.62 22.06
CA VAL A 432 2.68 11.22 23.39
C VAL A 432 2.25 9.76 23.45
N LYS A 433 2.46 8.98 22.38
CA LYS A 433 2.18 7.53 22.40
C LYS A 433 3.05 6.81 23.42
N GLY A 434 2.47 5.76 24.02
CA GLY A 434 3.09 4.97 25.10
C GLY A 434 3.12 5.68 26.46
N ARG A 435 2.66 6.93 26.55
CA ARG A 435 2.60 7.66 27.82
C ARG A 435 1.26 7.44 28.52
N PRO A 436 1.22 7.54 29.86
CA PRO A 436 -0.04 7.65 30.58
C PRO A 436 -0.83 8.89 30.12
N ILE A 437 -2.16 8.76 30.00
CA ILE A 437 -3.03 9.81 29.45
C ILE A 437 -2.90 11.16 30.18
N ASP A 438 -2.67 11.15 31.50
CA ASP A 438 -2.51 12.37 32.28
C ASP A 438 -1.20 13.11 31.94
N ASP A 439 -0.10 12.37 31.72
CA ASP A 439 1.17 12.96 31.27
C ASP A 439 1.08 13.46 29.83
N ALA A 440 0.40 12.70 28.96
CA ALA A 440 0.15 13.09 27.58
C ALA A 440 -0.63 14.41 27.48
N LYS A 441 -1.77 14.52 28.18
CA LYS A 441 -2.59 15.75 28.22
C LYS A 441 -1.80 16.94 28.75
N LYS A 442 -1.01 16.73 29.81
CA LYS A 442 -0.17 17.80 30.38
C LYS A 442 0.87 18.27 29.37
N THR A 443 1.58 17.35 28.73
CA THR A 443 2.64 17.68 27.78
C THR A 443 2.10 18.43 26.56
N LEU A 444 0.92 18.03 26.05
CA LEU A 444 0.23 18.74 24.95
C LEU A 444 -0.18 20.15 25.38
N LYS A 445 -0.73 20.30 26.58
CA LYS A 445 -1.11 21.61 27.12
C LYS A 445 0.10 22.53 27.30
N ASP A 446 1.22 22.02 27.77
CA ASP A 446 2.48 22.77 27.92
C ASP A 446 3.04 23.24 26.57
N LYS A 447 2.69 22.57 25.47
CA LYS A 447 2.98 22.97 24.09
C LYS A 447 1.94 23.91 23.47
N GLY A 448 0.92 24.31 24.24
CA GLY A 448 -0.10 25.26 23.80
C GLY A 448 -1.32 24.61 23.15
N PHE A 449 -1.38 23.28 23.04
CA PHE A 449 -2.55 22.56 22.51
C PHE A 449 -3.71 22.62 23.51
N LYS A 450 -4.80 23.30 23.13
CA LYS A 450 -5.95 23.54 24.03
C LYS A 450 -7.06 22.51 23.89
N HIS A 451 -7.16 21.88 22.73
CA HIS A 451 -8.26 20.99 22.39
C HIS A 451 -7.74 19.55 22.30
N VAL A 452 -7.88 18.79 23.39
CA VAL A 452 -7.49 17.37 23.44
C VAL A 452 -8.71 16.51 23.74
N ASN A 453 -9.03 15.62 22.82
CA ASN A 453 -10.13 14.66 22.92
C ASN A 453 -9.59 13.26 23.19
N VAL A 454 -10.36 12.43 23.88
CA VAL A 454 -9.93 11.08 24.28
C VAL A 454 -10.99 10.06 23.87
N LYS A 455 -10.52 9.02 23.19
CA LYS A 455 -11.27 7.81 22.87
C LYS A 455 -10.65 6.65 23.63
N GLU A 456 -11.46 5.68 24.01
CA GLU A 456 -11.03 4.50 24.76
C GLU A 456 -11.27 3.26 23.90
N GLU A 457 -10.29 2.35 23.88
CA GLU A 457 -10.32 1.11 23.10
C GLU A 457 -9.55 0.00 23.84
N ASN A 458 -9.93 -1.26 23.64
CA ASN A 458 -9.18 -2.39 24.18
C ASN A 458 -7.88 -2.60 23.38
N ASP A 459 -6.77 -2.74 24.09
CA ASP A 459 -5.44 -2.94 23.52
C ASP A 459 -4.57 -3.71 24.53
N ASP A 460 -3.56 -4.43 24.06
CA ASP A 460 -2.68 -5.23 24.92
C ASP A 460 -1.86 -4.40 25.93
N SER A 461 -1.76 -3.09 25.71
CA SER A 461 -1.12 -2.14 26.63
C SER A 461 -1.88 -1.98 27.94
N ALA A 462 -1.19 -1.51 28.98
CA ALA A 462 -1.82 -1.22 30.27
C ALA A 462 -2.93 -0.15 30.15
N ALA A 463 -4.02 -0.34 30.89
CA ALA A 463 -5.13 0.60 30.91
C ALA A 463 -4.68 2.02 31.29
N GLY A 464 -5.15 3.03 30.54
CA GLY A 464 -4.75 4.43 30.69
C GLY A 464 -3.52 4.85 29.88
N THR A 465 -2.93 3.94 29.10
CA THR A 465 -1.81 4.25 28.18
C THR A 465 -2.35 4.79 26.85
N VAL A 466 -1.77 5.87 26.34
CA VAL A 466 -2.07 6.38 25.00
C VAL A 466 -1.49 5.43 23.97
N ILE A 467 -2.35 4.80 23.18
CA ILE A 467 -1.97 3.83 22.14
C ILE A 467 -1.91 4.48 20.77
N ASP A 468 -2.70 5.53 20.55
CA ASP A 468 -2.69 6.29 19.31
C ASP A 468 -2.93 7.79 19.54
N GLN A 469 -2.47 8.59 18.58
CA GLN A 469 -2.74 10.03 18.53
C GLN A 469 -3.03 10.46 17.09
N ASN A 470 -3.99 11.36 16.95
CA ASN A 470 -4.36 11.95 15.68
C ASN A 470 -4.60 13.47 15.85
N PRO A 471 -3.92 14.34 15.10
CA PRO A 471 -2.91 14.06 14.07
C PRO A 471 -1.63 13.37 14.59
N SER A 472 -0.81 12.85 13.68
CA SER A 472 0.45 12.20 14.03
C SER A 472 1.47 13.20 14.57
N ALA A 473 2.43 12.73 15.37
CA ALA A 473 3.55 13.53 15.81
C ALA A 473 4.31 14.17 14.62
N GLY A 474 4.85 15.38 14.82
CA GLY A 474 5.52 16.17 13.80
C GLY A 474 4.58 17.00 12.91
N THR A 475 3.26 16.83 13.01
CA THR A 475 2.29 17.64 12.25
C THR A 475 2.32 19.10 12.72
N ASP A 476 2.48 20.04 11.79
CA ASP A 476 2.39 21.47 12.05
C ASP A 476 0.92 21.88 12.23
N MET A 477 0.55 22.32 13.44
CA MET A 477 -0.83 22.63 13.81
C MET A 477 -0.93 23.98 14.50
N VAL A 478 -2.05 24.65 14.33
CA VAL A 478 -2.40 25.85 15.11
C VAL A 478 -2.87 25.39 16.49
N ALA A 479 -1.92 25.25 17.42
CA ALA A 479 -2.16 24.62 18.73
C ALA A 479 -3.33 25.25 19.54
N SER A 480 -3.64 26.54 19.31
CA SER A 480 -4.75 27.20 19.97
C SER A 480 -6.14 26.81 19.48
N ASP A 481 -6.24 26.29 18.25
CA ASP A 481 -7.50 26.13 17.51
C ASP A 481 -7.73 24.66 17.10
N ASP A 482 -6.67 23.97 16.68
CA ASP A 482 -6.75 22.61 16.16
C ASP A 482 -6.89 21.57 17.28
N GLU A 483 -7.63 20.48 16.99
CA GLU A 483 -7.93 19.40 17.94
C GLU A 483 -6.96 18.23 17.80
N VAL A 484 -6.50 17.70 18.94
CA VAL A 484 -5.71 16.46 19.05
C VAL A 484 -6.57 15.38 19.70
N SER A 485 -6.85 14.31 18.98
CA SER A 485 -7.52 13.12 19.49
C SER A 485 -6.49 12.10 19.96
N LEU A 486 -6.64 11.59 21.18
CA LEU A 486 -5.85 10.50 21.74
C LEU A 486 -6.71 9.26 21.88
N THR A 487 -6.19 8.10 21.50
CA THR A 487 -6.81 6.80 21.80
C THR A 487 -6.07 6.19 22.98
N VAL A 488 -6.81 5.74 23.98
CA VAL A 488 -6.30 5.24 25.25
C VAL A 488 -6.71 3.79 25.45
N SER A 489 -5.76 2.95 25.86
CA SER A 489 -6.03 1.54 26.17
C SER A 489 -6.95 1.41 27.39
N LEU A 490 -7.96 0.54 27.28
CA LEU A 490 -8.75 0.00 28.38
C LEU A 490 -8.11 -1.26 29.00
N GLY A 491 -7.00 -1.71 28.45
CA GLY A 491 -6.39 -3.02 28.69
C GLY A 491 -6.88 -4.08 27.70
N PRO A 492 -6.29 -5.29 27.76
CA PRO A 492 -6.66 -6.41 26.90
C PRO A 492 -8.17 -6.70 26.98
N ALA A 493 -8.77 -7.11 25.87
CA ALA A 493 -10.18 -7.48 25.83
C ALA A 493 -10.47 -8.72 26.70
N ASP A 494 -11.65 -8.76 27.32
CA ASP A 494 -12.07 -9.92 28.10
C ASP A 494 -12.36 -11.12 27.17
N VAL A 495 -11.96 -12.32 27.60
CA VAL A 495 -12.23 -13.59 26.95
C VAL A 495 -13.52 -14.17 27.48
N THR A 496 -14.47 -14.48 26.60
CA THR A 496 -15.69 -15.20 27.00
C THR A 496 -15.45 -16.71 26.97
N LEU A 497 -15.62 -17.37 28.13
CA LEU A 497 -15.37 -18.80 28.27
C LEU A 497 -16.40 -19.64 27.49
N ARG A 498 -15.91 -20.62 26.74
CA ARG A 498 -16.76 -21.66 26.10
C ARG A 498 -17.15 -22.74 27.10
N ASP A 499 -18.13 -23.55 26.71
CA ASP A 499 -18.47 -24.78 27.42
C ASP A 499 -17.49 -25.89 27.02
N LEU A 500 -16.71 -26.35 28.00
CA LEU A 500 -15.66 -27.34 27.82
C LEU A 500 -16.14 -28.77 28.10
N LYS A 501 -17.40 -29.02 28.49
CA LYS A 501 -17.88 -30.35 28.94
C LYS A 501 -17.65 -31.51 27.95
N THR A 502 -17.49 -31.24 26.66
CA THR A 502 -17.24 -32.29 25.65
C THR A 502 -15.76 -32.42 25.27
N TYR A 503 -14.89 -31.62 25.88
CA TYR A 503 -13.49 -31.56 25.53
C TYR A 503 -12.70 -32.65 26.27
N SER A 504 -11.66 -33.18 25.61
CA SER A 504 -10.61 -33.94 26.30
C SER A 504 -9.70 -32.98 27.07
N LYS A 505 -8.84 -33.53 27.93
CA LYS A 505 -7.79 -32.78 28.62
C LYS A 505 -6.93 -31.93 27.69
N GLU A 506 -6.46 -32.52 26.60
CA GLU A 506 -5.61 -31.84 25.61
C GLU A 506 -6.37 -30.73 24.91
N ALA A 507 -7.62 -30.97 24.52
CA ALA A 507 -8.43 -29.97 23.85
C ALA A 507 -8.79 -28.79 24.77
N ALA A 508 -9.09 -29.06 26.05
CA ALA A 508 -9.39 -28.03 27.04
C ALA A 508 -8.15 -27.18 27.35
N SER A 509 -7.00 -27.82 27.54
CA SER A 509 -5.72 -27.12 27.74
C SER A 509 -5.35 -26.25 26.54
N GLY A 510 -5.47 -26.79 25.31
CA GLY A 510 -5.18 -26.03 24.10
C GLY A 510 -6.09 -24.81 23.93
N TYR A 511 -7.40 -24.96 24.20
CA TYR A 511 -8.32 -23.83 24.16
C TYR A 511 -7.92 -22.72 25.17
N LEU A 512 -7.58 -23.08 26.40
CA LEU A 512 -7.21 -22.09 27.42
C LEU A 512 -5.89 -21.40 27.06
N GLU A 513 -4.89 -22.13 26.57
CA GLU A 513 -3.62 -21.58 26.12
C GLU A 513 -3.80 -20.63 24.92
N ASP A 514 -4.59 -21.03 23.91
CA ASP A 514 -4.89 -20.21 22.73
C ASP A 514 -5.60 -18.89 23.07
N ASN A 515 -6.28 -18.83 24.22
CA ASN A 515 -6.97 -17.64 24.71
C ASN A 515 -6.20 -16.95 25.84
N GLY A 516 -4.95 -17.34 26.10
CA GLY A 516 -4.09 -16.72 27.11
C GLY A 516 -4.57 -16.92 28.54
N LEU A 517 -5.31 -17.98 28.84
CA LEU A 517 -5.84 -18.33 30.17
C LEU A 517 -5.00 -19.43 30.82
N GLN A 518 -5.04 -19.53 32.15
CA GLN A 518 -4.28 -20.51 32.90
C GLN A 518 -5.17 -21.68 33.32
N LEU A 519 -4.76 -22.91 33.01
CA LEU A 519 -5.49 -24.11 33.40
C LEU A 519 -5.11 -24.54 34.83
N VAL A 520 -6.12 -24.69 35.69
CA VAL A 520 -5.98 -25.34 37.01
C VAL A 520 -6.70 -26.70 36.97
N GLU A 521 -5.93 -27.78 36.93
CA GLU A 521 -6.49 -29.13 36.77
C GLU A 521 -7.00 -29.73 38.09
N LYS A 522 -8.16 -30.39 38.03
CA LYS A 522 -8.68 -31.28 39.08
C LYS A 522 -9.20 -32.57 38.47
N GLU A 523 -9.32 -33.60 39.29
CA GLU A 523 -9.81 -34.92 38.87
C GLU A 523 -10.88 -35.43 39.83
N ALA A 524 -11.90 -36.10 39.30
CA ALA A 524 -12.96 -36.73 40.09
C ALA A 524 -13.57 -37.93 39.34
N HIS A 525 -14.12 -38.91 40.06
CA HIS A 525 -14.86 -40.02 39.47
C HIS A 525 -16.26 -39.59 38.97
N SER A 526 -16.74 -40.23 37.90
CA SER A 526 -18.05 -39.98 37.30
C SER A 526 -18.62 -41.21 36.62
N ASP A 527 -19.87 -41.54 36.91
CA ASP A 527 -20.61 -42.60 36.21
C ASP A 527 -21.15 -42.14 34.84
N ASP A 528 -21.34 -40.83 34.66
CA ASP A 528 -22.01 -40.24 33.49
C ASP A 528 -21.04 -39.65 32.46
N VAL A 529 -19.79 -39.39 32.86
CA VAL A 529 -18.79 -38.71 32.02
C VAL A 529 -17.62 -39.66 31.75
N PRO A 530 -17.31 -39.98 30.47
CA PRO A 530 -16.19 -40.85 30.13
C PRO A 530 -14.86 -40.35 30.72
N GLU A 531 -13.98 -41.29 31.05
CA GLU A 531 -12.62 -41.00 31.52
C GLU A 531 -11.88 -40.05 30.55
N GLY A 532 -11.18 -39.07 31.11
CA GLY A 532 -10.39 -38.08 30.36
C GLY A 532 -11.19 -36.90 29.78
N GLN A 533 -12.51 -36.86 29.95
CA GLN A 533 -13.34 -35.71 29.54
C GLN A 533 -13.59 -34.73 30.69
N VAL A 534 -13.87 -33.47 30.33
CA VAL A 534 -14.21 -32.42 31.28
C VAL A 534 -15.59 -32.65 31.90
N MET A 535 -15.64 -32.75 33.22
CA MET A 535 -16.89 -32.81 33.99
C MET A 535 -17.43 -31.41 34.31
N LYS A 536 -16.54 -30.52 34.73
CA LYS A 536 -16.87 -29.21 35.26
C LYS A 536 -15.77 -28.20 34.93
N GLN A 537 -16.16 -26.96 34.70
CA GLN A 537 -15.25 -25.81 34.66
C GLN A 537 -15.71 -24.73 35.64
N GLU A 538 -14.78 -23.93 36.13
CA GLU A 538 -15.02 -22.73 36.94
C GLU A 538 -13.98 -21.66 36.57
N PRO A 539 -14.37 -20.43 36.16
CA PRO A 539 -15.73 -19.93 36.02
C PRO A 539 -16.57 -20.65 34.95
N SER A 540 -17.90 -20.56 35.07
CA SER A 540 -18.82 -21.24 34.16
C SER A 540 -18.76 -20.69 32.73
N ALA A 541 -19.14 -21.51 31.76
CA ALA A 541 -19.29 -21.09 30.36
C ALA A 541 -20.13 -19.82 30.22
N GLY A 542 -19.74 -18.94 29.30
CA GLY A 542 -20.34 -17.63 29.06
C GLY A 542 -19.81 -16.50 29.96
N THR A 543 -18.99 -16.80 30.97
CA THR A 543 -18.35 -15.78 31.81
C THR A 543 -17.24 -15.07 31.03
N ALA A 544 -17.23 -13.74 31.06
CA ALA A 544 -16.12 -12.94 30.56
C ALA A 544 -15.02 -12.84 31.62
N VAL A 545 -13.79 -13.23 31.28
CA VAL A 545 -12.63 -13.21 32.16
C VAL A 545 -11.48 -12.48 31.49
N LYS A 546 -10.61 -11.85 32.28
CA LYS A 546 -9.43 -11.19 31.73
C LYS A 546 -8.42 -12.21 31.21
N PRO A 547 -7.66 -11.91 30.15
CA PRO A 547 -6.50 -12.70 29.79
C PRO A 547 -5.56 -12.90 31.00
N GLY A 548 -5.03 -14.11 31.14
CA GLY A 548 -4.20 -14.55 32.25
C GLY A 548 -4.97 -15.06 33.48
N SER A 549 -6.30 -15.07 33.46
CA SER A 549 -7.11 -15.59 34.57
C SER A 549 -7.01 -17.12 34.66
N ASP A 550 -7.13 -17.63 35.88
CA ASP A 550 -7.23 -19.07 36.16
C ASP A 550 -8.61 -19.61 35.80
N VAL A 551 -8.64 -20.73 35.09
CA VAL A 551 -9.83 -21.54 34.83
C VAL A 551 -9.59 -22.93 35.39
N GLU A 552 -10.35 -23.27 36.43
CA GLU A 552 -10.34 -24.58 37.04
C GLU A 552 -11.16 -25.54 36.19
N VAL A 553 -10.58 -26.68 35.80
CA VAL A 553 -11.24 -27.71 35.00
C VAL A 553 -11.10 -29.05 35.71
N THR A 554 -12.24 -29.68 36.00
CA THR A 554 -12.29 -31.01 36.62
C THR A 554 -12.49 -32.07 35.54
N PHE A 555 -11.56 -33.01 35.44
CA PHE A 555 -11.58 -34.14 34.50
C PHE A 555 -12.12 -35.41 35.16
N SER A 556 -12.81 -36.24 34.37
CA SER A 556 -13.36 -37.51 34.82
C SER A 556 -12.28 -38.59 34.88
N LEU A 557 -12.22 -39.32 35.99
CA LEU A 557 -11.46 -40.57 36.16
C LEU A 557 -12.30 -41.82 35.79
N GLY A 558 -13.48 -41.61 35.20
CA GLY A 558 -14.46 -42.68 34.99
C GLY A 558 -15.15 -43.12 36.29
N PRO A 559 -15.98 -44.18 36.22
CA PRO A 559 -16.68 -44.73 37.38
C PRO A 559 -15.70 -45.17 38.47
N GLU A 560 -16.10 -45.06 39.74
CA GLU A 560 -15.29 -45.57 40.85
C GLU A 560 -15.29 -47.10 40.86
N GLU A 561 -14.10 -47.73 40.80
CA GLU A 561 -13.98 -49.19 40.84
C GLU A 561 -14.36 -49.74 42.23
N LYS A 562 -15.34 -50.65 42.28
CA LYS A 562 -15.70 -51.34 43.53
C LYS A 562 -14.77 -52.53 43.80
N PRO A 563 -14.48 -52.84 45.08
CA PRO A 563 -13.53 -53.90 45.41
C PRO A 563 -14.02 -55.29 44.97
N ALA A 564 -13.04 -56.12 44.55
CA ALA A 564 -13.25 -57.54 44.29
C ALA A 564 -13.74 -58.26 45.56
N LYS A 565 -14.62 -59.27 45.40
CA LYS A 565 -15.10 -60.11 46.51
C LYS A 565 -14.52 -61.52 46.38
N THR A 566 -14.16 -62.12 47.51
CA THR A 566 -13.73 -63.52 47.58
C THR A 566 -14.91 -64.43 47.91
N VAL A 567 -15.14 -65.44 47.07
CA VAL A 567 -16.18 -66.46 47.23
C VAL A 567 -15.52 -67.78 47.55
N LYS A 568 -15.98 -68.46 48.60
CA LYS A 568 -15.52 -69.81 48.95
C LYS A 568 -16.54 -70.83 48.46
N GLU A 569 -16.11 -71.75 47.60
CA GLU A 569 -16.96 -72.80 47.06
C GLU A 569 -16.46 -74.17 47.52
N LYS A 570 -17.37 -74.99 48.02
CA LYS A 570 -17.09 -76.36 48.44
C LYS A 570 -17.38 -77.32 47.30
N ILE A 571 -16.36 -78.02 46.82
CA ILE A 571 -16.44 -79.00 45.75
C ILE A 571 -16.36 -80.42 46.32
N SER A 572 -17.25 -81.30 45.85
CA SER A 572 -17.26 -82.72 46.17
C SER A 572 -16.71 -83.51 44.99
N ILE A 573 -15.73 -84.38 45.26
CA ILE A 573 -14.96 -85.09 44.24
C ILE A 573 -15.24 -86.59 44.40
N PRO A 574 -15.95 -87.21 43.45
CA PRO A 574 -16.28 -88.63 43.52
C PRO A 574 -15.02 -89.49 43.34
N TYR A 575 -15.02 -90.67 43.97
CA TYR A 575 -13.97 -91.67 43.82
C TYR A 575 -14.56 -92.92 43.16
N GLU A 576 -14.29 -93.08 41.87
CA GLU A 576 -14.78 -94.19 41.03
C GLU A 576 -13.61 -94.87 40.31
N PRO A 577 -12.84 -95.73 41.00
CA PRO A 577 -11.66 -96.36 40.42
C PRO A 577 -12.00 -97.50 39.47
N VAL A 578 -11.12 -97.77 38.50
CA VAL A 578 -11.27 -98.88 37.54
C VAL A 578 -11.02 -100.22 38.21
N HIS A 579 -10.05 -100.29 39.13
CA HIS A 579 -9.81 -101.41 40.01
C HIS A 579 -9.84 -100.99 41.48
N GLU A 580 -10.35 -101.87 42.34
CA GLU A 580 -10.47 -101.60 43.77
C GLU A 580 -9.08 -101.37 44.39
N GLY A 581 -8.85 -100.15 44.89
CA GLY A 581 -7.57 -99.71 45.48
C GLY A 581 -6.72 -98.77 44.62
N ASP A 582 -7.12 -98.44 43.39
CA ASP A 582 -6.39 -97.49 42.54
C ASP A 582 -6.39 -96.06 43.11
N GLU A 583 -5.29 -95.33 42.89
CA GLU A 583 -5.22 -93.88 43.18
C GLU A 583 -5.71 -93.11 41.96
N LEU A 584 -6.65 -92.17 42.15
CA LEU A 584 -7.10 -91.27 41.09
C LEU A 584 -6.41 -89.92 41.22
N GLU A 585 -5.91 -89.37 40.12
CA GLU A 585 -5.32 -88.03 40.07
C GLU A 585 -6.40 -86.98 39.86
N VAL A 586 -6.48 -86.02 40.77
CA VAL A 586 -7.41 -84.90 40.74
C VAL A 586 -6.66 -83.64 40.34
N GLN A 587 -7.16 -82.91 39.36
CA GLN A 587 -6.68 -81.58 38.97
C GLN A 587 -7.84 -80.60 39.04
N ILE A 588 -7.64 -79.48 39.73
CA ILE A 588 -8.59 -78.39 39.84
C ILE A 588 -8.01 -77.21 39.08
N ALA A 589 -8.81 -76.60 38.20
CA ALA A 589 -8.52 -75.33 37.54
C ALA A 589 -9.59 -74.31 37.95
N ILE A 590 -9.17 -73.05 38.14
CA ILE A 590 -10.09 -71.94 38.42
C ILE A 590 -9.81 -70.78 37.46
N ASP A 591 -10.86 -70.02 37.15
CA ASP A 591 -10.82 -68.77 36.38
C ASP A 591 -11.36 -67.67 37.29
N ASP A 592 -10.52 -66.75 37.72
CA ASP A 592 -10.88 -65.63 38.58
C ASP A 592 -9.98 -64.41 38.29
N LYS A 593 -10.04 -63.36 39.12
CA LYS A 593 -9.23 -62.14 38.92
C LYS A 593 -7.74 -62.43 38.79
N ASP A 594 -7.24 -63.40 39.56
CA ASP A 594 -5.81 -63.63 39.76
C ASP A 594 -5.33 -64.93 39.05
N HIS A 595 -6.24 -65.79 38.55
CA HIS A 595 -5.94 -67.10 37.97
C HIS A 595 -6.71 -67.37 36.67
N SER A 596 -6.10 -68.09 35.73
CA SER A 596 -6.70 -68.49 34.45
C SER A 596 -7.11 -69.97 34.46
N ILE A 597 -8.23 -70.32 33.79
CA ILE A 597 -8.72 -71.71 33.68
C ILE A 597 -7.73 -72.66 32.99
N SER A 598 -6.77 -72.12 32.25
CA SER A 598 -5.70 -72.89 31.60
C SER A 598 -4.71 -73.49 32.60
N ASP A 599 -4.62 -72.90 33.79
CA ASP A 599 -3.59 -73.22 34.76
C ASP A 599 -4.16 -74.15 35.84
N THR A 600 -3.34 -75.11 36.29
CA THR A 600 -3.74 -75.98 37.39
C THR A 600 -3.64 -75.21 38.70
N TYR A 601 -4.79 -75.00 39.34
CA TYR A 601 -4.90 -74.35 40.65
C TYR A 601 -4.42 -75.26 41.78
N ASP A 602 -4.84 -76.53 41.77
CA ASP A 602 -4.42 -77.54 42.75
C ASP A 602 -4.43 -78.94 42.11
N SER A 603 -3.52 -79.82 42.52
CA SER A 603 -3.44 -81.20 42.04
C SER A 603 -3.01 -82.16 43.14
N PHE A 604 -3.74 -83.26 43.29
CA PHE A 604 -3.50 -84.27 44.33
C PHE A 604 -4.13 -85.62 43.97
N LYS A 605 -3.84 -86.65 44.76
CA LYS A 605 -4.40 -88.00 44.55
C LYS A 605 -5.41 -88.38 45.62
N ILE A 606 -6.43 -89.15 45.25
CA ILE A 606 -7.48 -89.62 46.16
C ILE A 606 -7.64 -91.15 46.12
N LYS A 607 -8.07 -91.73 47.25
CA LYS A 607 -8.47 -93.15 47.43
C LYS A 607 -9.88 -93.32 47.98
N GLU A 608 -10.57 -92.21 48.24
CA GLU A 608 -11.92 -92.15 48.76
C GLU A 608 -12.58 -90.82 48.33
N PRO A 609 -13.92 -90.71 48.33
CA PRO A 609 -14.60 -89.47 48.01
C PRO A 609 -14.11 -88.34 48.92
N THR A 610 -13.70 -87.22 48.32
CA THR A 610 -13.03 -86.12 49.02
C THR A 610 -13.78 -84.82 48.77
N GLU A 611 -13.86 -83.95 49.79
CA GLU A 611 -14.34 -82.58 49.64
C GLU A 611 -13.18 -81.59 49.74
N LYS A 612 -13.19 -80.56 48.90
CA LYS A 612 -12.19 -79.48 48.92
C LYS A 612 -12.93 -78.14 48.89
N THR A 613 -12.38 -77.12 49.53
CA THR A 613 -12.88 -75.75 49.40
C THR A 613 -11.89 -74.96 48.56
N ILE A 614 -12.40 -74.27 47.54
CA ILE A 614 -11.64 -73.35 46.69
C ILE A 614 -12.09 -71.92 46.96
N GLU A 615 -11.18 -70.96 46.81
CA GLU A 615 -11.47 -69.54 46.98
C GLU A 615 -11.27 -68.84 45.63
N LEU A 616 -12.31 -68.16 45.15
CA LEU A 616 -12.27 -67.39 43.91
C LEU A 616 -12.45 -65.91 44.21
N LYS A 617 -11.60 -65.06 43.64
CA LYS A 617 -11.69 -63.61 43.75
C LYS A 617 -12.33 -63.03 42.49
N ILE A 618 -13.52 -62.48 42.62
CA ILE A 618 -14.36 -62.06 41.48
C ILE A 618 -14.53 -60.53 41.50
N ASP A 619 -14.24 -59.87 40.39
CA ASP A 619 -14.51 -58.45 40.17
C ASP A 619 -16.01 -58.19 39.90
N GLN A 620 -16.53 -57.01 40.26
CA GLN A 620 -17.94 -56.70 40.06
C GLN A 620 -18.31 -56.72 38.57
N GLY A 621 -19.34 -57.52 38.21
CA GLY A 621 -19.78 -57.69 36.82
C GLY A 621 -19.09 -58.83 36.07
N GLN A 622 -18.05 -59.45 36.65
CA GLN A 622 -17.43 -60.67 36.13
C GLN A 622 -17.99 -61.94 36.81
N LYS A 623 -17.61 -63.11 36.27
CA LYS A 623 -17.97 -64.42 36.82
C LYS A 623 -16.70 -65.24 37.03
N GLY A 624 -16.61 -65.94 38.15
CA GLY A 624 -15.57 -66.92 38.39
C GLY A 624 -15.99 -68.30 37.85
N TYR A 625 -15.03 -69.14 37.50
CA TYR A 625 -15.28 -70.49 37.02
C TYR A 625 -14.37 -71.48 37.73
N TYR A 626 -14.84 -72.71 37.95
CA TYR A 626 -13.95 -73.80 38.32
C TYR A 626 -14.26 -75.06 37.52
N GLN A 627 -13.23 -75.89 37.35
CA GLN A 627 -13.29 -77.19 36.72
C GLN A 627 -12.46 -78.19 37.51
N VAL A 628 -13.05 -79.35 37.78
CA VAL A 628 -12.39 -80.47 38.46
C VAL A 628 -12.29 -81.64 37.48
N MET A 629 -11.07 -82.14 37.29
CA MET A 629 -10.75 -83.29 36.49
C MET A 629 -10.24 -84.42 37.37
N VAL A 630 -10.69 -85.65 37.12
CA VAL A 630 -10.18 -86.88 37.75
C VAL A 630 -9.70 -87.80 36.64
N ASP A 631 -8.42 -88.21 36.67
CA ASP A 631 -7.76 -88.97 35.61
C ASP A 631 -8.05 -88.43 34.21
N HIS A 632 -7.89 -87.12 34.04
CA HIS A 632 -8.10 -86.38 32.78
C HIS A 632 -9.56 -86.33 32.28
N LYS A 633 -10.55 -86.71 33.12
CA LYS A 633 -11.98 -86.56 32.83
C LYS A 633 -12.61 -85.51 33.73
N VAL A 634 -13.38 -84.61 33.13
CA VAL A 634 -14.11 -83.58 33.88
C VAL A 634 -15.22 -84.22 34.68
N VAL A 635 -15.20 -84.06 36.00
CA VAL A 635 -16.20 -84.62 36.93
C VAL A 635 -17.13 -83.54 37.52
N SER A 636 -16.67 -82.30 37.61
CA SER A 636 -17.45 -81.19 38.16
C SER A 636 -16.97 -79.87 37.56
N TYR A 637 -17.91 -78.97 37.28
CA TYR A 637 -17.60 -77.60 36.87
C TYR A 637 -18.77 -76.69 37.25
N LYS A 638 -18.50 -75.42 37.54
CA LYS A 638 -19.53 -74.43 37.86
C LYS A 638 -19.05 -73.02 37.56
N THR A 639 -20.01 -72.15 37.25
CA THR A 639 -19.82 -70.71 37.18
C THR A 639 -20.34 -70.07 38.46
N ILE A 640 -19.54 -69.21 39.08
CA ILE A 640 -19.84 -68.48 40.30
C ILE A 640 -20.03 -67.01 39.95
N GLU A 641 -21.20 -66.45 40.26
CA GLU A 641 -21.49 -65.05 40.02
C GLU A 641 -20.93 -64.16 41.15
N TYR A 642 -20.66 -62.89 40.85
CA TYR A 642 -20.26 -61.91 41.87
C TYR A 642 -21.34 -61.83 42.98
N PRO A 643 -20.97 -61.99 44.26
CA PRO A 643 -21.94 -61.97 45.36
C PRO A 643 -22.71 -60.66 45.45
N LYS A 644 -24.04 -60.76 45.51
CA LYS A 644 -24.89 -59.61 45.83
C LYS A 644 -24.63 -59.18 47.27
N ASP A 645 -24.81 -57.91 47.59
CA ASP A 645 -24.46 -57.33 48.91
C ASP A 645 -25.28 -57.87 50.12
N ASN A 646 -26.05 -58.96 49.95
CA ASN A 646 -27.02 -59.48 50.92
C ASN A 646 -26.91 -60.98 51.22
N ASP A 647 -25.82 -61.67 50.83
CA ASP A 647 -25.57 -63.09 51.16
C ASP A 647 -24.37 -63.27 52.10
#